data_AF-A0A8H7AD66-F1
#
_entry.id   AF-A0A8H7AD66-F1
#
_cell.length_a   1.000
_cell.length_b   1.000
_cell.length_c   1.000
_cell.angle_alpha   90.00
_cell.angle_beta   90.00
_cell.angle_gamma   90.00
#
_symmetry.space_group_name_H-M   'P 1'
#
loop_
_entity.id
_entity.type
_entity.pdbx_description
1 polymer ?
#
loop_
_entity_poly.entity_id
_entity_poly.type
_entity_poly.pdbx_seq_one_letter_code
_entity_poly.pdbx_strand_id
1 'polypeptide(L)'
;MRYPSRSTYDQLPSFQTEEEGLQDGNNHKTPVTGSQFIPMTDLGGPKDRSPNRLAGPTKISENETLFASSHRPSGWRAGAAIAVLTAGVALIINISVGAWALNHRRRRSGALLVELFQGDCKKAANMNTWVHLAVNALSTALLSGSNYCMQCLIAPTRDDINRAHKDQKWLDIGVPSVRNLGSIGPGRAVLWWALALSSIPLHLVFNSAFYSSIATHDYNVIFATEDYSIGANFSLANGANSARWQPPGWDGPSTMQPKAMRGEYERLDNKACIEAYAVELVTDRRHLVVVSNNASLRGNGAVLDSGNFEYQTPQRDKELATGFDPYPWICEDTNMYKELAIGSPNGYPPNCYTYVSRIIDDAENWAPQDWNAEYCLSETVPGKCGFIINLGIVLVVVICNIGKLVAMSVVAFSPRLGCPLITIGDAVSSFLDDPDGTTKNMCLTSKHDIVISPAHWPPELPKTWQSTPLRWYHAASKTRWWTCILLFSAAILTVVALLAYGLGQTTGSKSGQALWSLGFGRPRSQTMIVGWALSLIEDENLAITANVLFANLPQTILSFLYLTLNGLCTSMFLADEWSHYVTERKGLRVSQPQRDQRSSYFLQLPYRIAMPLMFMSFLLHWLVSQSVYLAVITQWDELGKLKKPFTVATCGFSPFAMIFVIIAGAVVVLGVILLSLRRFNGDIPLVGSCSAAISAACHGPSWEEHGFWMGTLQWGVVSGMGLETNDVGHCSFSSGHVEKPVSGVAYAGA
;
A
#
# COMPACT_ATOMS: atom_id res chain seq x y z
N MET A 1 45.76 -44.25 -1.51
CA MET A 1 45.69 -45.45 -0.65
C MET A 1 44.28 -46.03 -0.74
N ARG A 2 44.21 -47.31 -1.13
CA ARG A 2 43.14 -48.33 -1.09
C ARG A 2 41.65 -47.93 -0.92
N TYR A 3 40.88 -48.35 -1.92
CA TYR A 3 39.44 -48.73 -1.92
C TYR A 3 39.08 -49.78 -0.85
N PRO A 4 37.76 -50.02 -0.60
CA PRO A 4 37.06 -51.08 -1.32
C PRO A 4 35.65 -50.71 -1.84
N SER A 5 35.21 -51.54 -2.78
CA SER A 5 34.01 -51.57 -3.62
C SER A 5 33.00 -52.65 -3.19
N ARG A 6 31.74 -52.52 -3.65
CA ARG A 6 30.72 -53.57 -3.98
C ARG A 6 29.45 -52.82 -4.43
N SER A 7 29.03 -52.74 -5.69
CA SER A 7 28.46 -53.73 -6.65
C SER A 7 27.12 -54.36 -6.23
N THR A 8 26.04 -54.01 -6.94
CA THR A 8 25.14 -54.95 -7.63
C THR A 8 24.24 -54.22 -8.65
N TYR A 9 24.10 -54.85 -9.81
CA TYR A 9 23.31 -54.51 -11.01
C TYR A 9 21.90 -55.13 -10.94
N ASP A 10 20.96 -54.58 -11.73
CA ASP A 10 19.96 -55.25 -12.62
C ASP A 10 18.77 -54.28 -12.86
N GLN A 11 18.66 -53.62 -14.01
CA GLN A 11 18.02 -54.01 -15.29
C GLN A 11 16.46 -54.11 -15.29
N LEU A 12 15.86 -53.07 -15.92
CA LEU A 12 14.66 -52.89 -16.79
C LEU A 12 13.87 -54.16 -17.25
N PRO A 13 12.59 -54.10 -17.77
CA PRO A 13 12.06 -53.06 -18.69
C PRO A 13 10.53 -52.73 -18.66
N SER A 14 10.17 -51.84 -19.62
CA SER A 14 8.89 -51.29 -20.16
C SER A 14 7.72 -52.23 -20.50
N PHE A 15 6.49 -51.70 -20.64
CA PHE A 15 5.43 -51.94 -21.69
C PHE A 15 4.21 -50.98 -21.41
N GLN A 16 3.77 -50.06 -22.29
CA GLN A 16 2.81 -50.12 -23.44
C GLN A 16 1.36 -50.53 -23.05
N THR A 17 0.34 -49.64 -23.07
CA THR A 17 -0.67 -49.22 -24.12
C THR A 17 -2.05 -49.90 -24.01
N GLU A 18 -3.08 -49.27 -24.63
CA GLU A 18 -4.53 -49.61 -24.79
C GLU A 18 -5.46 -48.91 -23.78
N GLU A 19 -6.38 -47.97 -24.10
CA GLU A 19 -7.34 -47.72 -25.21
C GLU A 19 -8.47 -48.76 -25.39
N GLU A 20 -9.71 -48.34 -25.07
CA GLU A 20 -11.05 -48.66 -25.64
C GLU A 20 -12.13 -48.24 -24.59
N GLY A 21 -13.14 -47.40 -24.85
CA GLY A 21 -14.36 -47.65 -25.66
C GLY A 21 -15.33 -48.56 -24.88
N LEU A 22 -16.63 -48.34 -24.61
CA LEU A 22 -17.72 -47.58 -25.22
C LEU A 22 -18.99 -47.72 -24.29
N GLN A 23 -19.94 -46.77 -24.34
CA GLN A 23 -21.44 -46.86 -24.24
C GLN A 23 -22.14 -47.89 -23.29
N ASP A 24 -23.33 -47.71 -22.69
CA ASP A 24 -24.52 -46.88 -22.91
C ASP A 24 -25.49 -47.06 -21.70
N GLY A 25 -26.53 -46.22 -21.55
CA GLY A 25 -27.79 -46.68 -20.90
C GLY A 25 -28.51 -45.82 -19.85
N ASN A 26 -29.08 -44.68 -20.28
CA ASN A 26 -30.48 -44.23 -20.14
C ASN A 26 -31.37 -44.35 -18.85
N ASN A 27 -32.25 -43.31 -18.75
CA ASN A 27 -33.59 -43.20 -18.11
C ASN A 27 -33.66 -42.79 -16.62
N HIS A 28 -34.50 -41.84 -16.13
CA HIS A 28 -35.72 -41.12 -16.57
C HIS A 28 -35.87 -39.86 -15.65
N LYS A 29 -36.13 -38.60 -16.10
CA LYS A 29 -37.43 -37.88 -16.29
C LYS A 29 -38.54 -38.23 -15.26
N THR A 30 -39.35 -37.38 -14.60
CA THR A 30 -39.71 -35.94 -14.58
C THR A 30 -40.69 -35.69 -13.38
N PRO A 31 -41.16 -34.45 -13.09
CA PRO A 31 -41.78 -34.01 -11.81
C PRO A 31 -43.34 -33.99 -11.83
N VAL A 32 -44.00 -33.44 -10.77
CA VAL A 32 -45.15 -32.49 -10.80
C VAL A 32 -45.90 -32.34 -9.44
N THR A 33 -46.28 -31.08 -9.16
CA THR A 33 -47.23 -30.38 -8.25
C THR A 33 -48.22 -31.10 -7.29
N GLY A 34 -48.61 -30.37 -6.22
CA GLY A 34 -49.93 -30.49 -5.56
C GLY A 34 -50.16 -29.56 -4.36
N SER A 35 -51.20 -28.74 -4.42
CA SER A 35 -51.67 -27.71 -3.46
C SER A 35 -52.94 -28.16 -2.68
N GLN A 36 -53.38 -27.33 -1.70
CA GLN A 36 -54.72 -27.27 -1.01
C GLN A 36 -54.94 -28.11 0.27
N PHE A 37 -55.80 -27.77 1.25
CA PHE A 37 -56.36 -26.56 1.92
C PHE A 37 -57.19 -27.13 3.13
N ILE A 38 -57.12 -26.56 4.36
CA ILE A 38 -58.14 -26.27 5.45
C ILE A 38 -59.33 -27.27 5.71
N PRO A 39 -59.89 -27.54 6.94
CA PRO A 39 -60.28 -26.58 8.01
C PRO A 39 -60.18 -26.93 9.52
N MET A 40 -60.42 -25.85 10.27
CA MET A 40 -60.74 -25.60 11.69
C MET A 40 -61.98 -26.34 12.25
N THR A 41 -62.00 -26.65 13.55
CA THR A 41 -63.17 -26.45 14.44
C THR A 41 -62.78 -26.38 15.92
N ASP A 42 -63.57 -25.57 16.62
CA ASP A 42 -63.49 -24.98 17.95
C ASP A 42 -64.04 -25.89 19.09
N LEU A 43 -63.82 -25.53 20.37
CA LEU A 43 -64.75 -25.65 21.53
C LEU A 43 -64.04 -25.58 22.91
N GLY A 44 -64.19 -24.43 23.59
CA GLY A 44 -64.79 -24.31 24.94
C GLY A 44 -64.00 -24.65 26.23
N GLY A 45 -63.72 -23.63 27.07
CA GLY A 45 -63.39 -23.76 28.52
C GLY A 45 -64.61 -24.12 29.41
N PRO A 46 -64.68 -23.84 30.74
CA PRO A 46 -63.88 -22.88 31.56
C PRO A 46 -63.57 -23.23 33.07
N LYS A 47 -62.79 -22.33 33.75
CA LYS A 47 -62.86 -21.89 35.19
C LYS A 47 -62.54 -22.90 36.33
N ASP A 48 -61.97 -22.59 37.51
CA ASP A 48 -61.63 -21.38 38.27
C ASP A 48 -60.68 -21.71 39.47
N ARG A 49 -60.03 -20.68 40.04
CA ARG A 49 -59.56 -20.46 41.44
C ARG A 49 -58.36 -21.18 42.10
N SER A 50 -57.44 -20.30 42.54
CA SER A 50 -56.33 -20.38 43.53
C SER A 50 -56.86 -20.47 45.00
N PRO A 51 -56.07 -20.56 46.12
CA PRO A 51 -54.87 -19.75 46.44
C PRO A 51 -53.75 -20.32 47.38
N ASN A 52 -52.65 -19.55 47.46
CA ASN A 52 -51.67 -19.36 48.55
C ASN A 52 -50.76 -20.49 49.08
N ARG A 53 -49.44 -20.29 48.95
CA ARG A 53 -48.49 -20.47 50.06
C ARG A 53 -47.16 -19.69 49.86
N LEU A 54 -46.76 -18.93 50.88
CA LEU A 54 -45.46 -18.27 51.04
C LEU A 54 -44.32 -19.30 51.18
N ALA A 55 -43.15 -19.00 50.60
CA ALA A 55 -41.84 -19.43 51.09
C ALA A 55 -40.75 -18.44 50.65
N GLY A 56 -39.88 -18.06 51.59
CA GLY A 56 -38.78 -17.09 51.43
C GLY A 56 -37.55 -17.61 50.66
N PRO A 57 -36.44 -16.86 50.66
CA PRO A 57 -35.42 -16.93 49.61
C PRO A 57 -34.42 -18.05 49.86
N THR A 58 -34.35 -19.03 48.95
CA THR A 58 -33.24 -19.97 48.87
C THR A 58 -32.06 -19.35 48.14
N LYS A 59 -31.01 -19.03 48.90
CA LYS A 59 -29.65 -18.84 48.40
C LYS A 59 -29.25 -20.05 47.56
N ILE A 60 -29.08 -19.88 46.26
CA ILE A 60 -28.41 -20.87 45.42
C ILE A 60 -26.91 -20.53 45.44
N SER A 61 -26.15 -21.51 45.89
CA SER A 61 -24.70 -21.51 46.05
C SER A 61 -24.00 -21.24 44.72
N GLU A 62 -23.16 -20.19 44.71
CA GLU A 62 -22.03 -20.08 43.80
C GLU A 62 -21.06 -21.23 44.13
N ASN A 63 -20.94 -22.18 43.20
CA ASN A 63 -19.69 -22.84 42.78
C ASN A 63 -20.05 -24.12 42.04
N GLU A 64 -19.83 -24.11 40.72
CA GLU A 64 -19.31 -25.20 39.88
C GLU A 64 -19.74 -25.00 38.42
N THR A 65 -18.87 -24.41 37.60
CA THR A 65 -18.16 -25.16 36.56
C THR A 65 -17.45 -24.18 35.62
N LEU A 66 -16.14 -24.13 35.82
CA LEU A 66 -15.16 -23.50 34.97
C LEU A 66 -14.96 -24.37 33.72
N PHE A 67 -16.00 -24.52 32.89
CA PHE A 67 -15.84 -25.03 31.53
C PHE A 67 -15.76 -23.83 30.60
N ALA A 68 -14.55 -23.57 30.11
CA ALA A 68 -14.31 -22.66 28.99
C ALA A 68 -15.08 -23.20 27.76
N SER A 69 -16.35 -22.81 27.65
CA SER A 69 -17.08 -22.90 26.39
C SER A 69 -16.26 -22.09 25.39
N SER A 70 -15.83 -22.75 24.30
CA SER A 70 -15.25 -22.06 23.16
C SER A 70 -16.36 -21.22 22.52
N HIS A 71 -16.64 -20.05 23.09
CA HIS A 71 -17.51 -19.08 22.46
C HIS A 71 -16.85 -18.68 21.14
N ARG A 72 -17.37 -19.21 20.04
CA ARG A 72 -17.06 -18.68 18.71
C ARG A 72 -17.32 -17.18 18.78
N PRO A 73 -16.37 -16.34 18.38
CA PRO A 73 -16.57 -14.89 18.43
C PRO A 73 -17.76 -14.55 17.54
N SER A 74 -18.79 -13.94 18.11
CA SER A 74 -20.00 -13.49 17.43
C SER A 74 -20.02 -11.97 17.34
N GLY A 75 -20.79 -11.44 16.38
CA GLY A 75 -20.92 -10.00 16.19
C GLY A 75 -19.58 -9.31 15.88
N TRP A 76 -19.34 -8.14 16.48
CA TRP A 76 -18.14 -7.36 16.23
C TRP A 76 -16.82 -8.08 16.62
N ARG A 77 -16.86 -9.00 17.59
CA ARG A 77 -15.69 -9.78 18.00
C ARG A 77 -15.25 -10.75 16.91
N ALA A 78 -16.18 -11.22 16.07
CA ALA A 78 -15.83 -12.04 14.90
C ALA A 78 -14.93 -11.25 13.94
N GLY A 79 -15.25 -9.97 13.71
CA GLY A 79 -14.42 -9.10 12.89
C GLY A 79 -13.03 -8.88 13.49
N ALA A 80 -12.95 -8.67 14.81
CA ALA A 80 -11.66 -8.54 15.48
C ALA A 80 -10.84 -9.85 15.40
N ALA A 81 -11.50 -11.01 15.47
CA ALA A 81 -10.83 -12.31 15.30
C ALA A 81 -10.29 -12.52 13.87
N ILE A 82 -10.98 -12.05 12.83
CA ILE A 82 -10.45 -12.05 11.45
C ILE A 82 -9.23 -11.13 11.33
N ALA A 83 -9.22 -9.99 12.03
CA ALA A 83 -8.05 -9.12 12.09
C ALA A 83 -6.86 -9.82 12.78
N VAL A 84 -7.11 -10.56 13.87
CA VAL A 84 -6.10 -11.43 14.53
C VAL A 84 -5.58 -12.49 13.57
N LEU A 85 -6.45 -13.19 12.86
CA LEU A 85 -6.06 -14.19 11.87
C LEU A 85 -5.19 -13.58 10.77
N THR A 86 -5.59 -12.42 10.24
CA THR A 86 -4.85 -11.69 9.21
C THR A 86 -3.45 -11.30 9.71
N ALA A 87 -3.36 -10.76 10.94
CA ALA A 87 -2.09 -10.44 11.57
C ALA A 87 -1.21 -11.67 11.82
N GLY A 88 -1.81 -12.79 12.25
CA GLY A 88 -1.13 -14.06 12.46
C GLY A 88 -0.56 -14.64 11.17
N VAL A 89 -1.37 -14.70 10.10
CA VAL A 89 -0.91 -15.14 8.77
C VAL A 89 0.21 -14.25 8.25
N ALA A 90 0.06 -12.92 8.36
CA ALA A 90 1.10 -11.98 7.96
C ALA A 90 2.40 -12.19 8.75
N LEU A 91 2.30 -12.41 10.06
CA LEU A 91 3.46 -12.67 10.91
C LEU A 91 4.17 -13.97 10.51
N ILE A 92 3.42 -15.05 10.29
CA ILE A 92 3.97 -16.34 9.85
C ILE A 92 4.69 -16.17 8.51
N ILE A 93 4.06 -15.53 7.53
CA ILE A 93 4.68 -15.29 6.21
C ILE A 93 6.00 -14.52 6.39
N ASN A 94 6.01 -13.42 7.14
CA ASN A 94 7.20 -12.60 7.31
C ASN A 94 8.33 -13.34 8.06
N ILE A 95 8.00 -14.14 9.07
CA ILE A 95 8.98 -14.99 9.78
C ILE A 95 9.52 -16.07 8.85
N SER A 96 8.66 -16.79 8.13
CA SER A 96 9.06 -17.85 7.21
C SER A 96 9.96 -17.32 6.10
N VAL A 97 9.62 -16.18 5.51
CA VAL A 97 10.42 -15.50 4.49
C VAL A 97 11.76 -15.03 5.05
N GLY A 98 11.77 -14.43 6.24
CA GLY A 98 13.01 -14.01 6.91
C GLY A 98 13.94 -15.19 7.22
N ALA A 99 13.39 -16.28 7.76
CA ALA A 99 14.14 -17.52 8.03
C ALA A 99 14.66 -18.18 6.75
N TRP A 100 13.84 -18.22 5.70
CA TRP A 100 14.24 -18.72 4.39
C TRP A 100 15.40 -17.89 3.80
N ALA A 101 15.31 -16.56 3.88
CA ALA A 101 16.38 -15.66 3.41
C ALA A 101 17.68 -15.81 4.23
N LEU A 102 17.58 -16.01 5.55
CA LEU A 102 18.75 -16.30 6.40
C LEU A 102 19.47 -17.59 5.96
N ASN A 103 18.73 -18.62 5.56
CA ASN A 103 19.32 -19.87 5.04
C ASN A 103 19.96 -19.71 3.65
N HIS A 104 19.61 -18.67 2.90
CA HIS A 104 20.21 -18.35 1.60
C HIS A 104 21.42 -17.41 1.70
N ARG A 105 21.81 -17.02 2.92
CA ARG A 105 22.93 -16.12 3.15
C ARG A 105 24.25 -16.78 2.73
N ARG A 106 24.83 -16.31 1.63
CA ARG A 106 26.21 -16.67 1.26
C ARG A 106 27.17 -16.13 2.33
N ARG A 107 28.12 -16.98 2.78
CA ARG A 107 29.09 -16.74 3.89
C ARG A 107 29.92 -15.43 3.82
N ARG A 108 29.82 -14.63 2.74
CA ARG A 108 30.65 -13.45 2.47
C ARG A 108 29.95 -12.08 2.54
N SER A 109 28.64 -12.00 2.78
CA SER A 109 27.94 -10.69 2.79
C SER A 109 27.62 -10.17 4.20
N GLY A 110 27.95 -8.89 4.41
CA GLY A 110 27.74 -8.12 5.64
C GLY A 110 26.29 -8.02 6.09
N ALA A 111 26.05 -8.56 7.28
CA ALA A 111 25.00 -8.33 8.27
C ALA A 111 23.50 -8.48 7.92
N LEU A 112 22.90 -7.84 6.91
CA LEU A 112 21.41 -7.77 6.81
C LEU A 112 20.83 -7.80 5.39
N LEU A 113 21.67 -7.76 4.35
CA LEU A 113 21.22 -7.73 2.96
C LEU A 113 21.55 -9.08 2.31
N VAL A 114 20.53 -9.75 1.77
CA VAL A 114 20.67 -11.08 1.16
C VAL A 114 20.26 -11.02 -0.29
N GLU A 115 21.18 -11.40 -1.18
CA GLU A 115 20.92 -11.55 -2.60
C GLU A 115 20.24 -12.91 -2.85
N LEU A 116 18.97 -12.87 -3.25
CA LEU A 116 18.12 -14.05 -3.47
C LEU A 116 18.20 -14.57 -4.90
N PHE A 117 18.41 -13.68 -5.86
CA PHE A 117 18.56 -14.01 -7.26
C PHE A 117 19.57 -13.08 -7.92
N GLN A 118 20.31 -13.66 -8.87
CA GLN A 118 21.24 -12.94 -9.73
C GLN A 118 21.14 -13.51 -11.14
N GLY A 119 20.97 -12.66 -12.14
CA GLY A 119 20.95 -13.06 -13.54
C GLY A 119 20.04 -12.16 -14.37
N ASP A 120 19.25 -12.77 -15.27
CA ASP A 120 18.39 -12.06 -16.22
C ASP A 120 17.52 -10.96 -15.58
N CYS A 121 17.64 -9.76 -16.13
CA CYS A 121 16.95 -8.57 -15.65
C CYS A 121 15.43 -8.63 -15.81
N LYS A 122 14.91 -9.33 -16.83
CA LYS A 122 13.47 -9.51 -16.99
C LYS A 122 12.91 -10.41 -15.88
N LYS A 123 13.62 -11.47 -15.50
CA LYS A 123 13.27 -12.33 -14.38
C LYS A 123 13.34 -11.61 -13.04
N ALA A 124 14.42 -10.86 -12.76
CA ALA A 124 14.54 -10.05 -11.55
C ALA A 124 13.41 -9.01 -11.44
N ALA A 125 13.09 -8.32 -12.54
CA ALA A 125 11.99 -7.37 -12.60
C ALA A 125 10.63 -8.03 -12.34
N ASN A 126 10.36 -9.19 -12.94
CA ASN A 126 9.13 -9.93 -12.70
C ASN A 126 8.99 -10.36 -11.22
N MET A 127 10.07 -10.85 -10.61
CA MET A 127 10.09 -11.19 -9.18
C MET A 127 9.77 -9.95 -8.33
N ASN A 128 10.38 -8.80 -8.64
CA ASN A 128 10.12 -7.54 -7.97
C ASN A 128 8.63 -7.16 -8.05
N THR A 129 8.05 -7.16 -9.25
CA THR A 129 6.63 -6.82 -9.46
C THR A 129 5.69 -7.71 -8.64
N TRP A 130 5.88 -9.03 -8.65
CA TRP A 130 5.02 -9.96 -7.92
C TRP A 130 5.15 -9.84 -6.40
N VAL A 131 6.38 -9.63 -5.90
CA VAL A 131 6.59 -9.43 -4.46
C VAL A 131 5.98 -8.12 -3.99
N HIS A 132 6.11 -7.03 -4.74
CA HIS A 132 5.41 -5.77 -4.40
C HIS A 132 3.89 -5.93 -4.43
N LEU A 133 3.33 -6.72 -5.36
CA LEU A 133 1.91 -7.04 -5.35
C LEU A 133 1.51 -7.73 -4.02
N ALA A 134 2.26 -8.75 -3.61
CA ALA A 134 2.01 -9.48 -2.37
C ALA A 134 2.17 -8.60 -1.11
N VAL A 135 3.23 -7.80 -1.05
CA VAL A 135 3.51 -6.86 0.05
C VAL A 135 2.38 -5.84 0.18
N ASN A 136 1.92 -5.23 -0.92
CA ASN A 136 0.83 -4.27 -0.88
C ASN A 136 -0.53 -4.91 -0.55
N ALA A 137 -0.77 -6.16 -0.97
CA ALA A 137 -1.96 -6.91 -0.56
C ALA A 137 -1.96 -7.19 0.95
N LEU A 138 -0.84 -7.67 1.48
CA LEU A 138 -0.68 -7.97 2.90
C LEU A 138 -0.78 -6.72 3.77
N SER A 139 -0.12 -5.63 3.37
CA SER A 139 -0.15 -4.35 4.09
C SER A 139 -1.55 -3.73 4.10
N THR A 140 -2.28 -3.80 2.98
CA THR A 140 -3.67 -3.33 2.88
C THR A 140 -4.59 -4.14 3.81
N ALA A 141 -4.44 -5.46 3.85
CA ALA A 141 -5.22 -6.32 4.74
C ALA A 141 -4.96 -6.01 6.22
N LEU A 142 -3.69 -5.84 6.60
CA LEU A 142 -3.28 -5.44 7.96
C LEU A 142 -3.80 -4.05 8.33
N LEU A 143 -3.78 -3.09 7.40
CA LEU A 143 -4.33 -1.75 7.59
C LEU A 143 -5.84 -1.83 7.83
N SER A 144 -6.56 -2.64 7.04
CA SER A 144 -7.99 -2.87 7.19
C SER A 144 -8.34 -3.46 8.57
N GLY A 145 -7.62 -4.52 8.98
CA GLY A 145 -7.79 -5.12 10.32
C GLY A 145 -7.46 -4.15 11.45
N SER A 146 -6.40 -3.33 11.30
CA SER A 146 -6.03 -2.32 12.29
C SER A 146 -7.10 -1.23 12.38
N ASN A 147 -7.60 -0.74 11.25
CA ASN A 147 -8.66 0.25 11.18
C ASN A 147 -9.96 -0.27 11.83
N TYR A 148 -10.32 -1.53 11.59
CA TYR A 148 -11.47 -2.16 12.22
C TYR A 148 -11.34 -2.21 13.76
N CYS A 149 -10.22 -2.71 14.27
CA CYS A 149 -9.98 -2.77 15.71
C CYS A 149 -9.92 -1.37 16.34
N MET A 150 -9.31 -0.40 15.67
CA MET A 150 -9.32 1.00 16.07
C MET A 150 -10.74 1.59 16.15
N GLN A 151 -11.63 1.25 15.21
CA GLN A 151 -13.03 1.66 15.27
C GLN A 151 -13.80 1.03 16.44
N CYS A 152 -13.51 -0.24 16.77
CA CYS A 152 -14.09 -0.88 17.96
C CYS A 152 -13.58 -0.24 19.25
N LEU A 153 -12.29 0.13 19.29
CA LEU A 153 -11.66 0.75 20.45
C LEU A 153 -12.15 2.18 20.71
N ILE A 154 -12.54 2.91 19.68
CA ILE A 154 -12.95 4.32 19.79
C ILE A 154 -14.46 4.52 20.00
N ALA A 155 -15.26 3.48 19.75
CA ALA A 155 -16.71 3.49 19.95
C ALA A 155 -17.06 3.65 21.45
N PRO A 156 -17.82 4.66 21.86
CA PRO A 156 -18.08 4.87 23.29
C PRO A 156 -18.98 3.77 23.88
N THR A 157 -18.87 3.51 25.18
CA THR A 157 -19.87 2.71 25.92
C THR A 157 -21.05 3.58 26.36
N ARG A 158 -22.14 2.95 26.84
CA ARG A 158 -23.26 3.67 27.46
C ARG A 158 -22.79 4.53 28.65
N ASP A 159 -21.86 4.04 29.46
CA ASP A 159 -21.28 4.78 30.58
C ASP A 159 -20.44 5.99 30.13
N ASP A 160 -19.65 5.84 29.07
CA ASP A 160 -18.87 6.94 28.49
C ASP A 160 -19.80 8.07 28.02
N ILE A 161 -20.91 7.70 27.36
CA ILE A 161 -21.95 8.65 26.91
C ILE A 161 -22.65 9.29 28.10
N ASN A 162 -23.09 8.52 29.09
CA ASN A 162 -23.78 9.04 30.27
C ASN A 162 -22.92 10.06 31.02
N ARG A 163 -21.62 9.80 31.14
CA ARG A 163 -20.67 10.76 31.74
C ARG A 163 -20.55 12.03 30.90
N ALA A 164 -20.45 11.92 29.59
CA ALA A 164 -20.35 13.08 28.70
C ALA A 164 -21.66 13.90 28.67
N HIS A 165 -22.81 13.25 28.63
CA HIS A 165 -24.13 13.89 28.57
C HIS A 165 -24.48 14.64 29.85
N LYS A 166 -24.02 14.18 31.02
CA LYS A 166 -24.11 14.95 32.29
C LYS A 166 -23.45 16.32 32.21
N ASP A 167 -22.36 16.42 31.45
CA ASP A 167 -21.64 17.67 31.19
C ASP A 167 -22.14 18.38 29.93
N GLN A 168 -23.28 17.95 29.36
CA GLN A 168 -23.82 18.44 28.09
C GLN A 168 -22.79 18.37 26.93
N LYS A 169 -22.07 17.25 26.84
CA LYS A 169 -21.14 16.93 25.74
C LYS A 169 -21.58 15.68 25.00
N TRP A 170 -21.51 15.71 23.68
CA TRP A 170 -21.91 14.59 22.83
C TRP A 170 -20.69 13.81 22.34
N LEU A 171 -20.82 12.51 22.11
CA LEU A 171 -19.78 11.65 21.56
C LEU A 171 -20.16 11.16 20.16
N ASP A 172 -19.16 10.86 19.34
CA ASP A 172 -19.39 10.29 18.02
C ASP A 172 -19.71 8.78 18.13
N ILE A 173 -20.79 8.35 17.49
CA ILE A 173 -21.19 6.95 17.37
C ILE A 173 -21.18 6.55 15.90
N GLY A 174 -20.79 5.31 15.59
CA GLY A 174 -20.94 4.79 14.23
C GLY A 174 -19.93 5.31 13.21
N VAL A 175 -18.91 6.07 13.62
CA VAL A 175 -17.89 6.66 12.74
C VAL A 175 -16.51 6.62 13.40
N PRO A 176 -15.42 6.60 12.60
CA PRO A 176 -14.08 6.87 13.13
C PRO A 176 -14.01 8.29 13.72
N SER A 177 -13.68 8.42 15.01
CA SER A 177 -13.60 9.73 15.68
C SER A 177 -12.46 9.82 16.69
N VAL A 178 -11.36 10.47 16.31
CA VAL A 178 -10.25 10.78 17.23
C VAL A 178 -10.67 11.69 18.38
N ARG A 179 -11.80 12.41 18.26
CA ARG A 179 -12.35 13.25 19.32
C ARG A 179 -12.75 12.45 20.55
N ASN A 180 -13.24 11.22 20.35
CA ASN A 180 -13.64 10.35 21.44
C ASN A 180 -12.44 9.83 22.26
N LEU A 181 -11.19 9.94 21.77
CA LEU A 181 -10.01 9.42 22.49
C LEU A 181 -9.86 10.04 23.88
N GLY A 182 -10.26 11.31 24.04
CA GLY A 182 -10.22 12.01 25.33
C GLY A 182 -11.36 11.62 26.29
N SER A 183 -12.36 10.86 25.84
CA SER A 183 -13.55 10.50 26.63
C SER A 183 -13.63 9.01 26.96
N ILE A 184 -12.93 8.15 26.23
CA ILE A 184 -12.86 6.71 26.48
C ILE A 184 -11.80 6.36 27.55
N GLY A 185 -11.91 5.16 28.12
CA GLY A 185 -10.92 4.67 29.10
C GLY A 185 -9.48 4.58 28.55
N PRO A 186 -8.46 4.84 29.39
CA PRO A 186 -7.06 4.99 28.95
C PRO A 186 -6.49 3.72 28.31
N GLY A 187 -6.87 2.53 28.78
CA GLY A 187 -6.41 1.27 28.17
C GLY A 187 -6.85 1.12 26.72
N ARG A 188 -8.06 1.59 26.37
CA ARG A 188 -8.56 1.57 24.99
C ARG A 188 -7.80 2.58 24.12
N ALA A 189 -7.52 3.76 24.65
CA ALA A 189 -6.73 4.78 23.96
C ALA A 189 -5.28 4.33 23.71
N VAL A 190 -4.64 3.65 24.67
CA VAL A 190 -3.29 3.07 24.49
C VAL A 190 -3.27 2.01 23.40
N LEU A 191 -4.24 1.09 23.39
CA LEU A 191 -4.35 0.08 22.32
C LEU A 191 -4.58 0.72 20.94
N TRP A 192 -5.39 1.78 20.89
CA TRP A 192 -5.64 2.54 19.66
C TRP A 192 -4.36 3.15 19.12
N TRP A 193 -3.58 3.82 19.98
CA TRP A 193 -2.27 4.38 19.60
C TRP A 193 -1.26 3.31 19.23
N ALA A 194 -1.23 2.17 19.92
CA ALA A 194 -0.35 1.06 19.57
C ALA A 194 -0.63 0.54 18.15
N LEU A 195 -1.90 0.40 17.75
CA LEU A 195 -2.29 0.03 16.40
C LEU A 195 -1.96 1.11 15.36
N ALA A 196 -2.18 2.38 15.69
CA ALA A 196 -1.87 3.50 14.80
C ALA A 196 -0.35 3.62 14.54
N LEU A 197 0.45 3.67 15.61
CA LEU A 197 1.90 3.87 15.53
C LEU A 197 2.61 2.67 14.89
N SER A 198 2.17 1.44 15.16
CA SER A 198 2.74 0.24 14.51
C SER A 198 2.37 0.12 13.02
N SER A 199 1.40 0.89 12.51
CA SER A 199 1.05 0.92 11.09
C SER A 199 2.01 1.80 10.26
N ILE A 200 2.59 2.84 10.87
CA ILE A 200 3.43 3.81 10.15
C ILE A 200 4.71 3.16 9.60
N PRO A 201 5.53 2.45 10.40
CA PRO A 201 6.74 1.83 9.88
C PRO A 201 6.47 0.81 8.78
N LEU A 202 5.37 0.03 8.90
CA LEU A 202 4.99 -0.94 7.87
C LEU A 202 4.83 -0.26 6.50
N HIS A 203 4.07 0.83 6.41
CA HIS A 203 3.90 1.51 5.11
C HIS A 203 5.14 2.29 4.68
N LEU A 204 5.99 2.71 5.62
CA LEU A 204 7.17 3.53 5.36
C LEU A 204 8.41 2.73 4.93
N VAL A 205 8.49 1.42 5.21
CA VAL A 205 9.67 0.62 4.84
C VAL A 205 9.37 -0.70 4.14
N PHE A 206 8.18 -1.28 4.27
CA PHE A 206 7.94 -2.67 3.86
C PHE A 206 8.08 -2.90 2.35
N ASN A 207 7.71 -1.92 1.52
CA ASN A 207 7.90 -2.00 0.07
C ASN A 207 9.38 -2.03 -0.32
N SER A 208 10.31 -1.56 0.52
CA SER A 208 11.76 -1.69 0.28
C SER A 208 12.39 -2.88 1.01
N ALA A 209 11.59 -3.75 1.64
CA ALA A 209 12.10 -5.03 2.15
C ALA A 209 12.66 -5.90 1.02
N PHE A 210 12.17 -5.71 -0.19
CA PHE A 210 12.65 -6.33 -1.42
C PHE A 210 12.90 -5.25 -2.46
N TYR A 211 13.96 -5.40 -3.24
CA TYR A 211 14.22 -4.53 -4.37
C TYR A 211 15.11 -5.23 -5.40
N SER A 212 14.99 -4.81 -6.65
CA SER A 212 15.92 -5.20 -7.71
C SER A 212 17.08 -4.22 -7.82
N SER A 213 18.27 -4.72 -8.13
CA SER A 213 19.44 -3.90 -8.46
C SER A 213 19.85 -4.08 -9.93
N ILE A 214 20.47 -3.04 -10.48
CA ILE A 214 21.17 -3.09 -11.77
C ILE A 214 22.66 -3.30 -11.49
N ALA A 215 23.35 -4.14 -12.27
CA ALA A 215 24.81 -4.18 -12.26
C ALA A 215 25.42 -3.18 -13.22
N THR A 216 26.54 -2.60 -12.81
CA THR A 216 27.51 -2.00 -13.71
C THR A 216 28.84 -2.73 -13.58
N HIS A 217 29.53 -2.90 -14.69
CA HIS A 217 30.81 -3.58 -14.79
C HIS A 217 31.94 -2.58 -14.96
N ASP A 218 32.95 -2.67 -14.10
CA ASP A 218 34.26 -2.10 -14.36
C ASP A 218 34.88 -2.88 -15.53
N TYR A 219 35.58 -2.18 -16.43
CA TYR A 219 36.10 -2.78 -17.65
C TYR A 219 37.50 -2.30 -18.02
N ASN A 220 38.15 -3.08 -18.88
CA ASN A 220 39.46 -2.75 -19.44
C ASN A 220 39.31 -2.52 -20.94
N VAL A 221 39.98 -1.48 -21.42
CA VAL A 221 40.11 -1.14 -22.85
C VAL A 221 41.54 -1.43 -23.26
N ILE A 222 41.72 -2.16 -24.35
CA ILE A 222 43.03 -2.35 -24.99
C ILE A 222 42.95 -1.76 -26.40
N PHE A 223 43.90 -0.92 -26.75
CA PHE A 223 44.11 -0.49 -28.13
C PHE A 223 45.19 -1.38 -28.73
N ALA A 224 44.90 -2.03 -29.85
CA ALA A 224 45.79 -3.04 -30.43
C ALA A 224 45.68 -3.08 -31.96
N THR A 225 46.68 -3.66 -32.61
CA THR A 225 46.60 -3.99 -34.05
C THR A 225 45.86 -5.31 -34.25
N GLU A 226 45.44 -5.60 -35.49
CA GLU A 226 44.82 -6.88 -35.87
C GLU A 226 45.65 -8.09 -35.39
N ASP A 227 46.99 -7.97 -35.46
CA ASP A 227 47.97 -8.99 -35.08
C ASP A 227 47.79 -9.49 -33.63
N TYR A 228 47.30 -8.62 -32.74
CA TYR A 228 47.01 -9.01 -31.36
C TYR A 228 45.95 -10.11 -31.29
N SER A 229 44.90 -10.01 -32.10
CA SER A 229 43.78 -10.96 -32.11
C SER A 229 44.15 -12.34 -32.66
N ILE A 230 45.25 -12.44 -33.41
CA ILE A 230 45.79 -13.70 -33.96
C ILE A 230 46.99 -14.24 -33.17
N GLY A 231 47.31 -13.64 -32.02
CA GLY A 231 48.33 -14.17 -31.09
C GLY A 231 49.75 -13.68 -31.34
N ALA A 232 49.93 -12.54 -32.01
CA ALA A 232 51.26 -11.95 -32.16
C ALA A 232 51.88 -11.61 -30.80
N ASN A 233 53.20 -11.75 -30.71
CA ASN A 233 53.93 -11.34 -29.53
C ASN A 233 53.85 -9.81 -29.39
N PHE A 234 53.60 -9.33 -28.18
CA PHE A 234 53.43 -7.90 -27.93
C PHE A 234 54.39 -7.39 -26.87
N SER A 235 54.94 -6.22 -27.12
CA SER A 235 55.56 -5.34 -26.13
C SER A 235 54.74 -4.06 -26.07
N LEU A 236 54.57 -3.43 -24.90
CA LEU A 236 53.93 -2.12 -24.83
C LEU A 236 54.68 -1.14 -25.75
N ALA A 237 53.96 -0.42 -26.60
CA ALA A 237 54.55 0.58 -27.50
C ALA A 237 55.33 1.66 -26.70
N ASN A 238 56.39 2.22 -27.31
CA ASN A 238 57.19 3.27 -26.67
C ASN A 238 56.34 4.55 -26.53
N GLY A 239 56.03 4.94 -25.30
CA GLY A 239 55.14 6.08 -25.03
C GLY A 239 53.66 5.72 -24.91
N ALA A 240 53.33 4.44 -24.76
CA ALA A 240 52.06 4.03 -24.15
C ALA A 240 51.97 4.65 -22.75
N ASN A 241 50.86 5.32 -22.44
CA ASN A 241 50.63 5.86 -21.11
C ASN A 241 50.27 4.71 -20.17
N SER A 242 51.24 3.87 -19.81
CA SER A 242 51.10 2.81 -18.80
C SER A 242 50.85 3.35 -17.37
N ALA A 243 50.48 4.62 -17.25
CA ALA A 243 50.23 5.34 -16.01
C ALA A 243 48.75 5.36 -15.58
N ARG A 244 47.84 4.65 -16.27
CA ARG A 244 46.51 4.38 -15.70
C ARG A 244 46.63 3.19 -14.73
N TRP A 245 46.20 3.43 -13.50
CA TRP A 245 46.27 2.53 -12.35
C TRP A 245 45.93 1.06 -12.71
N GLN A 246 46.86 0.15 -12.42
CA GLN A 246 46.70 -1.29 -12.64
C GLN A 246 46.37 -1.96 -11.29
N PRO A 247 45.11 -2.33 -11.02
CA PRO A 247 44.74 -3.01 -9.78
C PRO A 247 45.45 -4.36 -9.62
N PRO A 248 45.66 -4.83 -8.38
CA PRO A 248 46.10 -6.21 -8.13
C PRO A 248 45.14 -7.22 -8.79
N GLY A 249 45.64 -7.97 -9.78
CA GLY A 249 44.84 -8.97 -10.50
C GLY A 249 44.20 -8.47 -11.80
N TRP A 250 44.56 -7.29 -12.30
CA TRP A 250 44.08 -6.74 -13.57
C TRP A 250 44.13 -7.71 -14.77
N ASP A 251 43.02 -7.86 -15.48
CA ASP A 251 42.94 -8.57 -16.77
C ASP A 251 43.58 -7.72 -17.88
N GLY A 252 44.91 -7.81 -18.00
CA GLY A 252 45.70 -7.06 -18.97
C GLY A 252 45.79 -7.70 -20.36
N PRO A 253 46.64 -7.14 -21.24
CA PRO A 253 46.84 -7.65 -22.58
C PRO A 253 47.22 -9.13 -22.66
N SER A 254 47.99 -9.66 -21.71
CA SER A 254 48.31 -11.09 -21.65
C SER A 254 47.11 -11.98 -21.31
N THR A 255 46.14 -11.47 -20.55
CA THR A 255 44.95 -12.23 -20.14
C THR A 255 43.82 -12.12 -21.17
N MET A 256 43.70 -10.97 -21.83
CA MET A 256 42.66 -10.72 -22.84
C MET A 256 42.99 -11.32 -24.21
N GLN A 257 44.28 -11.42 -24.59
CA GLN A 257 44.69 -11.92 -25.92
C GLN A 257 44.19 -13.34 -26.21
N PRO A 258 44.33 -14.31 -25.28
CA PRO A 258 43.84 -15.67 -25.53
C PRO A 258 42.33 -15.73 -25.74
N LYS A 259 41.55 -14.84 -25.11
CA LYS A 259 40.10 -14.75 -25.31
C LYS A 259 39.76 -14.16 -26.69
N ALA A 260 40.52 -13.16 -27.14
CA ALA A 260 40.40 -12.60 -28.50
C ALA A 260 40.68 -13.67 -29.56
N MET A 261 41.78 -14.43 -29.40
CA MET A 261 42.15 -15.51 -30.31
C MET A 261 41.12 -16.64 -30.39
N ARG A 262 40.41 -16.91 -29.28
CA ARG A 262 39.35 -17.94 -29.24
C ARG A 262 38.01 -17.45 -29.77
N GLY A 263 37.90 -16.20 -30.20
CA GLY A 263 36.66 -15.62 -30.69
C GLY A 263 35.59 -15.47 -29.60
N GLU A 264 35.99 -15.28 -28.34
CA GLU A 264 35.06 -15.06 -27.21
C GLU A 264 34.51 -13.63 -27.16
N TYR A 265 35.05 -12.73 -27.98
CA TYR A 265 34.57 -11.35 -28.12
C TYR A 265 33.66 -11.21 -29.34
N GLU A 266 32.59 -10.43 -29.18
CA GLU A 266 31.72 -10.00 -30.28
C GLU A 266 32.41 -8.88 -31.07
N ARG A 267 32.50 -9.03 -32.39
CA ARG A 267 32.99 -7.96 -33.28
C ARG A 267 31.88 -6.95 -33.53
N LEU A 268 32.11 -5.70 -33.15
CA LEU A 268 31.23 -4.55 -33.37
C LEU A 268 31.89 -3.56 -34.32
N ASP A 269 31.11 -2.93 -35.19
CA ASP A 269 31.57 -1.74 -35.91
C ASP A 269 31.75 -0.56 -34.93
N ASN A 270 32.43 0.50 -35.37
CA ASN A 270 32.73 1.64 -34.53
C ASN A 270 31.48 2.24 -33.89
N LYS A 271 30.40 2.41 -34.66
CA LYS A 271 29.14 2.98 -34.17
C LYS A 271 28.53 2.14 -33.07
N ALA A 272 28.35 0.83 -33.29
CA ALA A 272 27.81 -0.07 -32.28
C ALA A 272 28.73 -0.20 -31.06
N CYS A 273 30.05 -0.10 -31.25
CA CYS A 273 31.00 -0.09 -30.14
C CYS A 273 30.84 1.15 -29.26
N ILE A 274 30.76 2.32 -29.88
CA ILE A 274 30.53 3.58 -29.16
C ILE A 274 29.19 3.51 -28.44
N GLU A 275 28.10 3.12 -29.11
CA GLU A 275 26.76 3.02 -28.50
C GLU A 275 26.72 2.00 -27.34
N ALA A 276 27.55 0.96 -27.37
CA ALA A 276 27.64 -0.06 -26.33
C ALA A 276 28.35 0.41 -25.05
N TYR A 277 29.33 1.32 -25.17
CA TYR A 277 30.17 1.77 -24.04
C TYR A 277 29.96 3.24 -23.65
N ALA A 278 29.36 4.07 -24.52
CA ALA A 278 28.95 5.44 -24.24
C ALA A 278 27.65 5.50 -23.40
N VAL A 279 27.61 4.67 -22.35
CA VAL A 279 26.47 4.51 -21.44
C VAL A 279 26.91 4.76 -20.01
N GLU A 280 26.01 5.27 -19.18
CA GLU A 280 26.31 5.53 -17.76
C GLU A 280 26.56 4.23 -16.97
N LEU A 281 25.89 3.14 -17.35
CA LEU A 281 25.98 1.83 -16.69
C LEU A 281 26.22 0.76 -17.75
N VAL A 282 27.39 0.12 -17.69
CA VAL A 282 27.74 -0.99 -18.58
C VAL A 282 27.20 -2.28 -17.97
N THR A 283 26.04 -2.74 -18.45
CA THR A 283 25.26 -3.80 -17.78
C THR A 283 25.49 -5.22 -18.33
N ASP A 284 25.77 -5.34 -19.62
CA ASP A 284 25.83 -6.59 -20.39
C ASP A 284 27.17 -6.76 -21.13
N ARG A 285 28.11 -5.87 -20.85
CA ARG A 285 29.46 -5.88 -21.42
C ARG A 285 30.51 -5.65 -20.35
N ARG A 286 31.74 -6.01 -20.67
CA ARG A 286 32.90 -5.80 -19.79
C ARG A 286 34.10 -5.40 -20.64
N HIS A 287 35.15 -6.21 -20.77
CA HIS A 287 36.36 -5.77 -21.45
C HIS A 287 36.16 -5.57 -22.96
N LEU A 288 36.99 -4.73 -23.58
CA LEU A 288 37.03 -4.60 -25.03
C LEU A 288 38.44 -4.36 -25.57
N VAL A 289 38.62 -4.72 -26.83
CA VAL A 289 39.81 -4.43 -27.63
C VAL A 289 39.39 -3.55 -28.81
N VAL A 290 39.91 -2.33 -28.88
CA VAL A 290 39.75 -1.45 -30.04
C VAL A 290 40.88 -1.78 -31.02
N VAL A 291 40.51 -2.24 -32.22
CA VAL A 291 41.45 -2.66 -33.25
C VAL A 291 41.75 -1.47 -34.15
N SER A 292 43.02 -1.14 -34.30
CA SER A 292 43.51 -0.03 -35.11
C SER A 292 44.46 -0.51 -36.21
N ASN A 293 44.39 0.14 -37.37
CA ASN A 293 45.30 -0.10 -38.48
C ASN A 293 46.65 0.60 -38.37
N ASN A 294 46.81 1.50 -37.39
CA ASN A 294 47.98 2.37 -37.33
C ASN A 294 49.09 1.79 -36.44
N ALA A 295 49.79 0.77 -36.95
CA ALA A 295 51.01 0.23 -36.33
C ALA A 295 52.19 1.23 -36.32
N SER A 296 52.05 2.37 -37.01
CA SER A 296 53.19 3.18 -37.45
C SER A 296 53.58 4.33 -36.53
N LEU A 297 52.80 4.64 -35.48
CA LEU A 297 53.06 5.87 -34.73
C LEU A 297 54.03 5.72 -33.55
N ARG A 298 54.17 4.55 -32.88
CA ARG A 298 54.99 4.45 -31.64
C ARG A 298 55.62 3.07 -31.31
N GLY A 299 55.81 2.16 -32.27
CA GLY A 299 56.64 0.95 -32.10
C GLY A 299 56.06 -0.34 -32.71
N ASN A 300 56.86 -1.41 -32.73
CA ASN A 300 56.54 -2.70 -33.38
C ASN A 300 55.62 -3.63 -32.53
N GLY A 301 54.95 -3.12 -31.50
CA GLY A 301 54.14 -3.92 -30.59
C GLY A 301 52.70 -4.04 -31.06
N ALA A 302 52.10 -5.23 -30.93
CA ALA A 302 50.68 -5.42 -31.26
C ALA A 302 49.71 -4.75 -30.27
N VAL A 303 50.20 -4.26 -29.11
CA VAL A 303 49.44 -3.49 -28.11
C VAL A 303 49.92 -2.04 -28.11
N LEU A 304 49.00 -1.13 -28.41
CA LEU A 304 49.23 0.29 -28.61
C LEU A 304 49.05 1.08 -27.31
N ASP A 305 47.95 0.84 -26.59
CA ASP A 305 47.68 1.40 -25.26
C ASP A 305 46.70 0.51 -24.46
N SER A 306 46.56 0.78 -23.16
CA SER A 306 45.60 0.08 -22.31
C SER A 306 45.10 0.95 -21.16
N GLY A 307 43.83 0.81 -20.80
CA GLY A 307 43.22 1.53 -19.68
C GLY A 307 42.26 0.66 -18.88
N ASN A 308 42.12 0.99 -17.60
CA ASN A 308 41.07 0.48 -16.73
C ASN A 308 40.04 1.60 -16.47
N PHE A 309 38.77 1.25 -16.55
CA PHE A 309 37.65 2.16 -16.35
C PHE A 309 36.74 1.59 -15.28
N GLU A 310 36.77 2.24 -14.12
CA GLU A 310 35.90 1.92 -13.00
C GLU A 310 34.67 2.83 -13.02
N TYR A 311 33.51 2.28 -12.66
CA TYR A 311 32.36 3.11 -12.37
C TYR A 311 32.65 3.98 -11.15
N GLN A 312 32.72 5.28 -11.38
CA GLN A 312 32.81 6.28 -10.32
C GLN A 312 31.41 6.79 -9.99
N THR A 313 31.13 7.05 -8.72
CA THR A 313 29.94 7.83 -8.39
C THR A 313 30.19 9.28 -8.80
N PRO A 314 29.18 10.03 -9.27
CA PRO A 314 29.34 11.45 -9.55
C PRO A 314 29.93 12.17 -8.32
N GLN A 315 31.18 12.62 -8.40
CA GLN A 315 31.91 13.18 -7.26
C GLN A 315 31.47 14.62 -6.97
N ARG A 316 30.81 14.73 -5.83
CA ARG A 316 30.68 15.78 -4.78
C ARG A 316 31.21 17.22 -4.92
N ASP A 317 32.08 17.63 -5.85
CA ASP A 317 32.73 18.95 -5.72
C ASP A 317 32.10 20.04 -6.60
N LYS A 318 31.43 20.99 -5.94
CA LYS A 318 30.88 22.22 -6.55
C LYS A 318 31.96 23.23 -7.00
N GLU A 319 33.24 22.99 -6.70
CA GLU A 319 34.32 23.96 -6.95
C GLU A 319 35.24 23.62 -8.12
N LEU A 320 35.10 22.46 -8.76
CA LEU A 320 35.83 22.19 -9.99
C LEU A 320 34.92 21.47 -10.98
N ALA A 321 34.48 22.18 -12.01
CA ALA A 321 33.69 21.65 -13.12
C ALA A 321 34.50 20.69 -14.03
N THR A 322 35.42 19.90 -13.48
CA THR A 322 36.02 18.73 -14.13
C THR A 322 35.16 17.53 -13.71
N GLY A 323 34.02 17.43 -14.39
CA GLY A 323 32.89 16.60 -14.00
C GLY A 323 33.08 15.12 -14.25
N PHE A 324 32.22 14.34 -13.61
CA PHE A 324 32.02 12.92 -13.89
C PHE A 324 31.88 12.69 -15.40
N ASP A 325 32.89 12.04 -15.99
CA ASP A 325 32.89 11.58 -17.38
C ASP A 325 33.02 10.04 -17.35
N PRO A 326 31.94 9.29 -17.61
CA PRO A 326 31.92 7.84 -17.46
C PRO A 326 32.68 7.08 -18.57
N TYR A 327 32.92 7.72 -19.72
CA TYR A 327 33.54 7.09 -20.88
C TYR A 327 34.47 8.06 -21.64
N PRO A 328 35.39 8.78 -20.97
CA PRO A 328 36.20 9.82 -21.58
C PRO A 328 37.08 9.29 -22.71
N TRP A 329 37.50 8.02 -22.62
CA TRP A 329 38.35 7.36 -23.60
C TRP A 329 37.73 7.28 -25.01
N ILE A 330 36.40 7.32 -25.12
CA ILE A 330 35.69 7.33 -26.41
C ILE A 330 35.95 8.66 -27.14
N CYS A 331 36.09 9.75 -26.38
CA CYS A 331 36.18 11.11 -26.89
C CYS A 331 37.60 11.72 -26.84
N GLU A 332 38.62 10.96 -26.43
CA GLU A 332 40.01 11.41 -26.36
C GLU A 332 40.64 11.53 -27.77
N ASP A 333 40.05 12.30 -28.69
CA ASP A 333 40.60 12.58 -30.04
C ASP A 333 41.29 13.95 -30.05
N THR A 334 42.59 14.04 -30.40
CA THR A 334 43.35 15.29 -30.32
C THR A 334 42.86 16.39 -31.28
N ASN A 335 42.28 16.04 -32.43
CA ASN A 335 41.76 17.01 -33.39
C ASN A 335 40.45 17.61 -32.90
N MET A 336 39.54 16.77 -32.43
CA MET A 336 38.26 17.22 -31.87
C MET A 336 38.44 17.91 -30.50
N TYR A 337 39.40 17.46 -29.70
CA TYR A 337 39.83 18.10 -28.45
C TYR A 337 40.24 19.55 -28.69
N LYS A 338 41.07 19.80 -29.72
CA LYS A 338 41.50 21.16 -30.07
C LYS A 338 40.33 22.02 -30.57
N GLU A 339 39.47 21.48 -31.43
CA GLU A 339 38.29 22.21 -31.93
C GLU A 339 37.36 22.65 -30.78
N LEU A 340 37.06 21.75 -29.83
CA LEU A 340 36.14 22.02 -28.73
C LEU A 340 36.76 22.86 -27.60
N ALA A 341 38.08 22.73 -27.36
CA ALA A 341 38.78 23.52 -26.35
C ALA A 341 38.89 25.01 -26.73
N ILE A 342 38.97 25.34 -28.04
CA ILE A 342 39.03 26.73 -28.54
C ILE A 342 37.74 27.52 -28.22
N GLY A 343 36.59 26.84 -28.10
CA GLY A 343 35.29 27.44 -27.80
C GLY A 343 34.87 27.40 -26.33
N SER A 344 35.66 26.78 -25.45
CA SER A 344 35.31 26.57 -24.04
C SER A 344 35.77 27.73 -23.15
N PRO A 345 34.93 28.24 -22.22
CA PRO A 345 35.30 29.35 -21.32
C PRO A 345 36.56 29.09 -20.48
N ASN A 346 36.90 27.81 -20.25
CA ASN A 346 37.99 27.39 -19.37
C ASN A 346 39.19 26.79 -20.15
N GLY A 347 39.15 26.74 -21.49
CA GLY A 347 40.21 26.14 -22.32
C GLY A 347 40.32 24.61 -22.25
N TYR A 348 39.38 23.94 -21.57
CA TYR A 348 39.25 22.48 -21.52
C TYR A 348 38.03 22.05 -22.33
N PRO A 349 38.07 20.92 -23.04
CA PRO A 349 36.87 20.40 -23.71
C PRO A 349 35.78 20.09 -22.67
N PRO A 350 34.50 20.11 -23.07
CA PRO A 350 33.42 19.65 -22.22
C PRO A 350 33.55 18.13 -21.95
N ASN A 351 32.74 17.59 -21.04
CA ASN A 351 32.72 16.14 -20.76
C ASN A 351 32.17 15.35 -21.97
N CYS A 352 32.67 14.14 -22.22
CA CYS A 352 32.37 13.32 -23.41
C CYS A 352 30.86 13.15 -23.64
N TYR A 353 30.06 12.94 -22.60
CA TYR A 353 28.60 12.77 -22.72
C TYR A 353 27.87 13.94 -23.40
N THR A 354 28.46 15.15 -23.42
CA THR A 354 27.83 16.33 -24.05
C THR A 354 27.96 16.37 -25.57
N TYR A 355 28.93 15.67 -26.15
CA TYR A 355 29.20 15.66 -27.60
C TYR A 355 29.44 14.27 -28.19
N VAL A 356 29.29 13.20 -27.40
CA VAL A 356 29.43 11.82 -27.89
C VAL A 356 28.48 11.51 -29.06
N SER A 357 27.33 12.20 -29.16
CA SER A 357 26.46 12.08 -30.34
C SER A 357 27.15 12.48 -31.64
N ARG A 358 28.03 13.50 -31.61
CA ARG A 358 28.83 13.90 -32.78
C ARG A 358 29.85 12.82 -33.16
N ILE A 359 30.41 12.13 -32.15
CA ILE A 359 31.29 10.97 -32.37
C ILE A 359 30.52 9.78 -32.94
N ILE A 360 29.29 9.54 -32.50
CA ILE A 360 28.41 8.51 -33.06
C ILE A 360 28.06 8.82 -34.52
N ASP A 361 27.81 10.09 -34.85
CA ASP A 361 27.51 10.54 -36.20
C ASP A 361 28.73 10.45 -37.14
N ASP A 362 29.94 10.61 -36.62
CA ASP A 362 31.22 10.49 -37.34
C ASP A 362 32.01 9.22 -36.98
N ALA A 363 31.31 8.13 -36.68
CA ALA A 363 31.92 6.89 -36.20
C ALA A 363 32.90 6.25 -37.21
N GLU A 364 32.82 6.60 -38.50
CA GLU A 364 33.74 6.13 -39.55
C GLU A 364 35.16 6.68 -39.36
N ASN A 365 35.30 7.89 -38.81
CA ASN A 365 36.60 8.54 -38.56
C ASN A 365 37.00 8.46 -37.08
N TRP A 366 36.41 7.55 -36.32
CA TRP A 366 36.63 7.43 -34.89
C TRP A 366 38.09 7.10 -34.56
N ALA A 367 38.79 8.05 -33.93
CA ALA A 367 40.20 7.93 -33.58
C ALA A 367 40.46 8.18 -32.08
N PRO A 368 39.94 7.34 -31.17
CA PRO A 368 40.17 7.49 -29.73
C PRO A 368 41.67 7.39 -29.41
N GLN A 369 42.19 8.33 -28.63
CA GLN A 369 43.62 8.49 -28.30
C GLN A 369 44.53 8.61 -29.52
N ASP A 370 44.01 9.17 -30.63
CA ASP A 370 44.66 9.27 -31.93
C ASP A 370 44.92 7.91 -32.63
N TRP A 371 44.30 6.83 -32.14
CA TRP A 371 44.32 5.52 -32.77
C TRP A 371 43.13 5.36 -33.71
N ASN A 372 43.37 5.34 -35.01
CA ASN A 372 42.33 5.15 -36.02
C ASN A 372 41.66 3.78 -35.85
N ALA A 373 40.45 3.76 -35.26
CA ALA A 373 39.74 2.53 -34.92
C ALA A 373 39.02 1.99 -36.17
N GLU A 374 39.21 0.71 -36.48
CA GLU A 374 38.47 0.06 -37.57
C GLU A 374 37.22 -0.66 -37.07
N TYR A 375 37.32 -1.28 -35.89
CA TYR A 375 36.25 -1.99 -35.21
C TYR A 375 36.67 -2.27 -33.76
N CYS A 376 35.76 -2.81 -32.95
CA CYS A 376 36.11 -3.31 -31.62
C CYS A 376 35.64 -4.75 -31.37
N LEU A 377 36.38 -5.45 -30.52
CA LEU A 377 36.06 -6.75 -29.98
C LEU A 377 35.54 -6.54 -28.56
N SER A 378 34.25 -6.76 -28.32
CA SER A 378 33.59 -6.52 -27.03
C SER A 378 33.22 -7.80 -26.31
N GLU A 379 33.56 -7.90 -25.02
CA GLU A 379 33.20 -9.04 -24.19
C GLU A 379 31.75 -8.89 -23.76
N THR A 380 30.89 -9.82 -24.19
CA THR A 380 29.52 -9.92 -23.70
C THR A 380 29.52 -10.64 -22.36
N VAL A 381 28.88 -10.04 -21.36
CA VAL A 381 28.61 -10.70 -20.07
C VAL A 381 27.10 -10.80 -19.87
N PRO A 382 26.58 -11.87 -19.26
CA PRO A 382 25.17 -11.94 -18.95
C PRO A 382 24.78 -10.75 -18.07
N GLY A 383 23.79 -9.97 -18.49
CA GLY A 383 23.31 -8.83 -17.71
C GLY A 383 22.99 -9.25 -16.28
N LYS A 384 23.71 -8.70 -15.31
CA LYS A 384 23.57 -9.07 -13.90
C LYS A 384 22.55 -8.14 -13.24
N CYS A 385 21.30 -8.57 -13.13
CA CYS A 385 20.37 -7.93 -12.20
C CYS A 385 20.26 -8.76 -10.92
N GLY A 386 20.26 -8.06 -9.78
CA GLY A 386 20.08 -8.67 -8.47
C GLY A 386 18.63 -8.54 -8.00
N PHE A 387 18.19 -9.50 -7.20
CA PHE A 387 16.98 -9.38 -6.38
C PHE A 387 17.37 -9.58 -4.93
N ILE A 388 17.23 -8.53 -4.12
CA ILE A 388 17.81 -8.45 -2.78
C ILE A 388 16.68 -8.29 -1.77
N ILE A 389 16.83 -8.96 -0.62
CA ILE A 389 15.99 -8.78 0.56
C ILE A 389 16.77 -8.08 1.68
N ASN A 390 16.14 -7.12 2.34
CA ASN A 390 16.65 -6.42 3.51
C ASN A 390 16.05 -7.01 4.80
N LEU A 391 16.82 -7.85 5.48
CA LEU A 391 16.42 -8.51 6.72
C LEU A 391 16.19 -7.53 7.88
N GLY A 392 16.82 -6.35 7.86
CA GLY A 392 16.58 -5.30 8.86
C GLY A 392 15.16 -4.75 8.75
N ILE A 393 14.70 -4.48 7.53
CA ILE A 393 13.31 -4.06 7.27
C ILE A 393 12.34 -5.19 7.62
N VAL A 394 12.64 -6.44 7.24
CA VAL A 394 11.80 -7.60 7.61
C VAL A 394 11.67 -7.72 9.12
N LEU A 395 12.75 -7.50 9.89
CA LEU A 395 12.72 -7.51 11.35
C LEU A 395 11.78 -6.41 11.91
N VAL A 396 11.87 -5.18 11.38
CA VAL A 396 10.96 -4.08 11.78
C VAL A 396 9.50 -4.46 11.51
N VAL A 397 9.22 -5.06 10.34
CA VAL A 397 7.89 -5.53 9.97
C VAL A 397 7.38 -6.62 10.91
N VAL A 398 8.24 -7.58 11.27
CA VAL A 398 7.92 -8.64 12.24
C VAL A 398 7.58 -8.06 13.61
N ILE A 399 8.39 -7.13 14.14
CA ILE A 399 8.15 -6.48 15.44
C ILE A 399 6.80 -5.73 15.42
N CYS A 400 6.53 -4.97 14.37
CA CYS A 400 5.26 -4.25 14.21
C CYS A 400 4.06 -5.22 14.13
N ASN A 401 4.20 -6.34 13.42
CA ASN A 401 3.16 -7.36 13.30
C ASN A 401 2.91 -8.10 14.63
N ILE A 402 3.95 -8.35 15.44
CA ILE A 402 3.79 -8.90 16.80
C ILE A 402 2.97 -7.93 17.65
N GLY A 403 3.33 -6.64 17.66
CA GLY A 403 2.59 -5.62 18.41
C GLY A 403 1.13 -5.53 17.99
N LYS A 404 0.87 -5.58 16.68
CA LYS A 404 -0.49 -5.62 16.10
C LYS A 404 -1.24 -6.88 16.53
N LEU A 405 -0.63 -8.06 16.41
CA LEU A 405 -1.25 -9.32 16.79
C LEU A 405 -1.66 -9.31 18.26
N VAL A 406 -0.78 -8.83 19.15
CA VAL A 406 -1.08 -8.68 20.58
C VAL A 406 -2.24 -7.71 20.80
N ALA A 407 -2.17 -6.50 20.24
CA ALA A 407 -3.21 -5.49 20.42
C ALA A 407 -4.57 -5.96 19.86
N MET A 408 -4.60 -6.56 18.68
CA MET A 408 -5.81 -7.11 18.07
C MET A 408 -6.37 -8.29 18.88
N SER A 409 -5.51 -9.14 19.46
CA SER A 409 -5.94 -10.24 20.32
C SER A 409 -6.60 -9.73 21.60
N VAL A 410 -6.05 -8.67 22.20
CA VAL A 410 -6.68 -8.00 23.34
C VAL A 410 -8.06 -7.45 22.94
N VAL A 411 -8.19 -6.83 21.76
CA VAL A 411 -9.50 -6.34 21.27
C VAL A 411 -10.50 -7.48 21.06
N ALA A 412 -10.08 -8.58 20.43
CA ALA A 412 -10.96 -9.69 20.10
C ALA A 412 -11.44 -10.46 21.34
N PHE A 413 -10.55 -10.71 22.31
CA PHE A 413 -10.77 -11.68 23.37
C PHE A 413 -10.90 -11.08 24.77
N SER A 414 -10.54 -9.81 24.99
CA SER A 414 -10.66 -9.22 26.33
C SER A 414 -12.12 -8.92 26.68
N PRO A 415 -12.63 -9.39 27.83
CA PRO A 415 -13.96 -9.02 28.32
C PRO A 415 -13.99 -7.55 28.81
N ARG A 416 -12.82 -6.97 29.13
CA ARG A 416 -12.70 -5.61 29.68
C ARG A 416 -13.06 -4.49 28.69
N LEU A 417 -13.25 -4.80 27.40
CA LEU A 417 -13.71 -3.80 26.42
C LEU A 417 -15.19 -3.42 26.59
N GLY A 418 -15.95 -4.14 27.43
CA GLY A 418 -17.37 -3.87 27.67
C GLY A 418 -18.24 -4.08 26.42
N CYS A 419 -19.38 -3.39 26.40
CA CYS A 419 -20.31 -3.34 25.27
C CYS A 419 -20.19 -1.98 24.56
N PRO A 420 -19.23 -1.81 23.64
CA PRO A 420 -19.10 -0.57 22.88
C PRO A 420 -20.28 -0.39 21.91
N LEU A 421 -20.77 0.85 21.77
CA LEU A 421 -21.82 1.19 20.81
C LEU A 421 -21.20 1.48 19.45
N ILE A 422 -20.96 0.40 18.68
CA ILE A 422 -20.22 0.46 17.42
C ILE A 422 -21.07 1.04 16.30
N THR A 423 -22.36 0.76 16.26
CA THR A 423 -23.28 1.19 15.20
C THR A 423 -24.31 2.17 15.75
N ILE A 424 -24.98 2.92 14.86
CA ILE A 424 -26.11 3.76 15.26
C ILE A 424 -27.26 2.91 15.83
N GLY A 425 -27.44 1.68 15.35
CA GLY A 425 -28.42 0.75 15.90
C GLY A 425 -28.08 0.30 17.32
N ASP A 426 -26.80 0.08 17.64
CA ASP A 426 -26.39 -0.22 19.04
C ASP A 426 -26.81 0.93 19.96
N ALA A 427 -26.63 2.17 19.51
CA ALA A 427 -27.04 3.34 20.27
C ALA A 427 -28.55 3.46 20.41
N VAL A 428 -29.31 3.34 19.33
CA VAL A 428 -30.79 3.37 19.39
C VAL A 428 -31.29 2.26 20.32
N SER A 429 -30.78 1.05 20.18
CA SER A 429 -31.14 -0.07 21.07
C SER A 429 -30.83 0.24 22.53
N SER A 430 -29.67 0.84 22.81
CA SER A 430 -29.27 1.18 24.18
C SER A 430 -30.10 2.33 24.78
N PHE A 431 -30.47 3.34 23.98
CA PHE A 431 -31.27 4.46 24.45
C PHE A 431 -32.76 4.11 24.57
N LEU A 432 -33.27 3.13 23.82
CA LEU A 432 -34.66 2.65 23.98
C LEU A 432 -34.81 1.72 25.19
N ASP A 433 -33.76 0.98 25.56
CA ASP A 433 -33.71 0.16 26.77
C ASP A 433 -33.60 1.02 28.04
N ASP A 434 -32.66 1.97 28.03
CA ASP A 434 -32.42 2.93 29.12
C ASP A 434 -32.44 4.37 28.56
N PRO A 435 -33.60 5.06 28.55
CA PRO A 435 -33.72 6.43 28.03
C PRO A 435 -32.87 7.45 28.78
N ASP A 436 -32.14 8.29 28.04
CA ASP A 436 -31.31 9.34 28.62
C ASP A 436 -32.11 10.61 28.94
N GLY A 437 -32.32 10.85 30.23
CA GLY A 437 -33.05 12.01 30.73
C GLY A 437 -32.49 13.38 30.32
N THR A 438 -31.21 13.48 29.93
CA THR A 438 -30.62 14.77 29.52
C THR A 438 -31.09 15.26 28.14
N THR A 439 -31.74 14.39 27.36
CA THR A 439 -32.24 14.68 26.00
C THR A 439 -33.75 14.56 25.88
N LYS A 440 -34.47 14.57 27.03
CA LYS A 440 -35.92 14.49 27.07
C LYS A 440 -36.54 15.71 26.38
N ASN A 441 -37.68 15.52 25.72
CA ASN A 441 -38.42 16.57 25.00
C ASN A 441 -37.66 17.22 23.82
N MET A 442 -36.60 16.59 23.32
CA MET A 442 -35.74 17.13 22.25
C MET A 442 -35.90 16.39 20.92
N CYS A 443 -37.03 15.72 20.67
CA CYS A 443 -37.12 14.68 19.62
C CYS A 443 -36.87 15.12 18.16
N LEU A 444 -37.00 16.41 17.83
CA LEU A 444 -36.63 16.96 16.52
C LEU A 444 -35.19 17.52 16.42
N THR A 445 -34.36 17.28 17.44
CA THR A 445 -33.00 17.82 17.49
C THR A 445 -32.10 17.14 16.47
N SER A 446 -31.50 17.95 15.60
CA SER A 446 -30.48 17.50 14.66
C SER A 446 -29.08 17.62 15.25
N LYS A 447 -28.09 17.02 14.58
CA LYS A 447 -26.68 17.26 14.92
C LYS A 447 -26.31 18.74 14.83
N HIS A 448 -26.91 19.46 13.89
CA HIS A 448 -26.61 20.87 13.69
C HIS A 448 -26.99 21.69 14.92
N ASP A 449 -28.19 21.45 15.46
CA ASP A 449 -28.73 22.15 16.64
C ASP A 449 -27.84 21.97 17.88
N ILE A 450 -27.30 20.76 18.10
CA ILE A 450 -26.34 20.48 19.19
C ILE A 450 -24.99 21.19 18.96
N VAL A 451 -24.49 21.21 17.72
CA VAL A 451 -23.15 21.75 17.42
C VAL A 451 -23.10 23.27 17.48
N ILE A 452 -24.18 23.97 17.10
CA ILE A 452 -24.27 25.44 17.19
C ILE A 452 -24.48 25.94 18.63
N SER A 453 -24.87 25.05 19.55
CA SER A 453 -25.05 25.31 20.98
C SER A 453 -23.98 24.57 21.80
N PRO A 454 -22.68 24.90 21.70
CA PRO A 454 -21.61 24.10 22.30
C PRO A 454 -21.50 24.22 23.82
N ALA A 455 -22.12 25.25 24.43
CA ALA A 455 -22.03 25.49 25.87
C ALA A 455 -23.08 24.70 26.67
N HIS A 456 -24.27 24.51 26.11
CA HIS A 456 -25.37 23.81 26.75
C HIS A 456 -26.26 23.12 25.70
N TRP A 457 -27.02 22.13 26.12
CA TRP A 457 -28.08 21.58 25.26
C TRP A 457 -29.05 22.68 24.83
N PRO A 458 -29.51 22.65 23.57
CA PRO A 458 -30.48 23.61 23.10
C PRO A 458 -31.77 23.49 23.95
N PRO A 459 -32.48 24.60 24.17
CA PRO A 459 -33.57 24.68 25.14
C PRO A 459 -34.74 23.74 24.78
N GLU A 460 -35.42 23.20 25.78
CA GLU A 460 -36.61 22.34 25.63
C GLU A 460 -37.85 23.13 25.17
N LEU A 461 -37.80 23.68 23.96
CA LEU A 461 -38.92 24.38 23.34
C LEU A 461 -39.61 23.47 22.32
N PRO A 462 -40.85 23.78 21.90
CA PRO A 462 -41.46 23.13 20.74
C PRO A 462 -40.83 23.66 19.44
N LYS A 463 -40.54 22.77 18.49
CA LYS A 463 -40.03 23.10 17.16
C LYS A 463 -41.06 22.74 16.09
N THR A 464 -41.34 23.70 15.22
CA THR A 464 -42.20 23.47 14.06
C THR A 464 -41.47 22.63 13.02
N TRP A 465 -42.07 21.51 12.60
CA TRP A 465 -41.49 20.65 11.59
C TRP A 465 -41.51 21.31 10.20
N GLN A 466 -40.41 21.19 9.47
CA GLN A 466 -40.32 21.56 8.06
C GLN A 466 -39.56 20.47 7.29
N SER A 467 -40.22 19.81 6.35
CA SER A 467 -39.57 18.81 5.50
C SER A 467 -38.62 19.50 4.52
N THR A 468 -37.32 19.27 4.69
CA THR A 468 -36.28 19.82 3.81
C THR A 468 -35.38 18.69 3.31
N PRO A 469 -35.49 18.28 2.03
CA PRO A 469 -34.64 17.22 1.50
C PRO A 469 -33.18 17.70 1.42
N LEU A 470 -32.33 17.17 2.30
CA LEU A 470 -30.90 17.45 2.34
C LEU A 470 -30.13 16.54 1.37
N ARG A 471 -28.95 16.99 0.93
CA ARG A 471 -28.00 16.17 0.15
C ARG A 471 -27.02 15.42 1.04
N TRP A 472 -26.43 14.35 0.52
CA TRP A 472 -25.53 13.45 1.24
C TRP A 472 -24.29 14.14 1.81
N TYR A 473 -23.79 15.20 1.16
CA TYR A 473 -22.67 15.95 1.72
C TYR A 473 -22.95 16.56 3.11
N HIS A 474 -24.22 16.81 3.47
CA HIS A 474 -24.58 17.34 4.80
C HIS A 474 -24.34 16.34 5.94
N ALA A 475 -24.21 15.04 5.65
CA ALA A 475 -24.00 14.01 6.67
C ALA A 475 -22.64 14.07 7.36
N ALA A 476 -21.63 14.63 6.68
CA ALA A 476 -20.28 14.77 7.21
C ALA A 476 -19.98 16.23 7.56
N SER A 477 -19.08 16.44 8.53
CA SER A 477 -18.65 17.79 8.89
C SER A 477 -17.87 18.46 7.75
N LYS A 478 -17.93 19.80 7.69
CA LYS A 478 -17.12 20.59 6.74
C LYS A 478 -15.63 20.25 6.86
N THR A 479 -15.14 20.03 8.08
CA THR A 479 -13.74 19.62 8.32
C THR A 479 -13.42 18.29 7.65
N ARG A 480 -14.26 17.24 7.81
CA ARG A 480 -14.03 15.94 7.14
C ARG A 480 -13.99 16.08 5.62
N TRP A 481 -14.88 16.89 5.06
CA TRP A 481 -14.91 17.20 3.63
C TRP A 481 -13.65 17.90 3.16
N TRP A 482 -13.31 19.03 3.76
CA TRP A 482 -12.13 19.81 3.38
C TRP A 482 -10.85 19.00 3.56
N THR A 483 -10.68 18.29 4.68
CA THR A 483 -9.52 17.42 4.90
C THR A 483 -9.41 16.35 3.80
N CYS A 484 -10.49 15.64 3.47
CA CYS A 484 -10.44 14.62 2.44
C CYS A 484 -10.13 15.21 1.06
N ILE A 485 -10.89 16.22 0.60
CA ILE A 485 -10.73 16.80 -0.73
C ILE A 485 -9.38 17.51 -0.89
N LEU A 486 -8.94 18.29 0.10
CA LEU A 486 -7.66 19.00 0.04
C LEU A 486 -6.48 18.04 0.03
N LEU A 487 -6.49 17.00 0.88
CA LEU A 487 -5.38 16.04 0.92
C LEU A 487 -5.30 15.22 -0.37
N PHE A 488 -6.42 14.75 -0.91
CA PHE A 488 -6.43 14.05 -2.21
C PHE A 488 -5.99 14.97 -3.36
N SER A 489 -6.50 16.20 -3.40
CA SER A 489 -6.13 17.17 -4.44
C SER A 489 -4.65 17.55 -4.35
N ALA A 490 -4.13 17.79 -3.14
CA ALA A 490 -2.72 18.06 -2.92
C ALA A 490 -1.83 16.88 -3.33
N ALA A 491 -2.23 15.64 -3.02
CA ALA A 491 -1.50 14.45 -3.45
C ALA A 491 -1.47 14.32 -4.98
N ILE A 492 -2.61 14.51 -5.66
CA ILE A 492 -2.69 14.47 -7.13
C ILE A 492 -1.83 15.57 -7.75
N LEU A 493 -1.95 16.81 -7.27
CA LEU A 493 -1.14 17.94 -7.76
C LEU A 493 0.35 17.71 -7.55
N THR A 494 0.74 17.11 -6.42
CA THR A 494 2.13 16.74 -6.16
C THR A 494 2.63 15.72 -7.18
N VAL A 495 1.85 14.68 -7.48
CA VAL A 495 2.22 13.68 -8.50
C VAL A 495 2.30 14.32 -9.89
N VAL A 496 1.39 15.23 -10.23
CA VAL A 496 1.43 15.99 -11.50
C VAL A 496 2.69 16.83 -11.61
N ALA A 497 3.03 17.58 -10.55
CA ALA A 497 4.23 18.41 -10.52
C ALA A 497 5.52 17.57 -10.62
N LEU A 498 5.59 16.46 -9.88
CA LEU A 498 6.73 15.53 -9.94
C LEU A 498 6.85 14.88 -11.33
N LEU A 499 5.73 14.53 -11.96
CA LEU A 499 5.73 13.98 -13.32
C LEU A 499 6.25 15.02 -14.32
N ALA A 500 5.77 16.26 -14.24
CA ALA A 500 6.22 17.34 -15.13
C ALA A 500 7.72 17.62 -14.95
N TYR A 501 8.18 17.65 -13.70
CA TYR A 501 9.60 17.80 -13.36
C TYR A 501 10.44 16.63 -13.90
N GLY A 502 10.02 15.39 -13.65
CA GLY A 502 10.72 14.19 -14.11
C GLY A 502 10.83 14.12 -15.63
N LEU A 503 9.75 14.44 -16.36
CA LEU A 503 9.74 14.55 -17.82
C LEU A 503 10.61 15.72 -18.34
N GLY A 504 10.79 16.76 -17.55
CA GLY A 504 11.73 17.86 -17.83
C GLY A 504 13.18 17.39 -17.82
N GLN A 505 13.53 16.49 -16.90
CA GLN A 505 14.88 15.98 -16.68
C GLN A 505 15.23 14.73 -17.51
N THR A 506 14.25 14.04 -18.11
CA THR A 506 14.53 12.84 -18.89
C THR A 506 15.23 13.18 -20.20
N THR A 507 16.39 12.57 -20.44
CA THR A 507 17.13 12.65 -21.70
C THR A 507 16.54 11.66 -22.72
N GLY A 508 16.47 12.06 -24.00
CA GLY A 508 15.94 11.23 -25.08
C GLY A 508 14.50 11.56 -25.53
N SER A 509 13.91 10.66 -26.34
CA SER A 509 12.59 10.86 -26.94
C SER A 509 11.47 10.89 -25.90
N LYS A 510 10.66 11.95 -25.92
CA LYS A 510 9.48 12.11 -25.07
C LYS A 510 8.20 11.56 -25.71
N SER A 511 8.32 10.78 -26.77
CA SER A 511 7.17 10.14 -27.42
C SER A 511 6.49 9.13 -26.47
N GLY A 512 5.18 8.93 -26.62
CA GLY A 512 4.43 8.00 -25.78
C GLY A 512 4.97 6.56 -25.81
N GLN A 513 5.46 6.10 -26.98
CA GLN A 513 6.09 4.79 -27.13
C GLN A 513 7.43 4.70 -26.39
N ALA A 514 8.27 5.75 -26.48
CA ALA A 514 9.53 5.81 -25.75
C ALA A 514 9.31 5.79 -24.23
N LEU A 515 8.36 6.60 -23.73
CA LEU A 515 8.01 6.61 -22.31
C LEU A 515 7.44 5.25 -21.85
N TRP A 516 6.71 4.55 -22.72
CA TRP A 516 6.16 3.22 -22.40
C TRP A 516 7.26 2.16 -22.32
N SER A 517 8.28 2.27 -23.18
CA SER A 517 9.43 1.36 -23.22
C SER A 517 10.29 1.39 -21.95
N LEU A 518 10.26 2.50 -21.20
CA LEU A 518 10.91 2.61 -19.88
C LEU A 518 10.34 1.58 -18.89
N GLY A 519 9.06 1.23 -19.03
CA GLY A 519 8.37 0.23 -18.22
C GLY A 519 7.92 0.72 -16.84
N PHE A 520 7.32 -0.20 -16.08
CA PHE A 520 6.74 0.04 -14.75
C PHE A 520 7.69 -0.44 -13.66
N GLY A 521 8.09 0.46 -12.75
CA GLY A 521 8.91 0.12 -11.57
C GLY A 521 10.26 -0.53 -11.86
N ARG A 522 10.84 -0.30 -13.05
CA ARG A 522 12.12 -0.89 -13.47
C ARG A 522 13.25 0.11 -13.28
N PRO A 523 14.27 -0.17 -12.47
CA PRO A 523 15.41 0.72 -12.39
C PRO A 523 16.07 0.82 -13.78
N ARG A 524 16.25 2.05 -14.24
CA ARG A 524 16.86 2.44 -15.52
C ARG A 524 17.64 3.72 -15.27
N SER A 525 18.84 3.85 -15.85
CA SER A 525 19.64 5.09 -15.70
C SER A 525 18.84 6.34 -16.10
N GLN A 526 18.05 6.26 -17.17
CA GLN A 526 17.24 7.38 -17.68
C GLN A 526 16.16 7.88 -16.70
N THR A 527 15.74 7.06 -15.73
CA THR A 527 14.67 7.41 -14.79
C THR A 527 15.13 7.45 -13.34
N MET A 528 16.44 7.41 -13.10
CA MET A 528 17.03 7.60 -11.78
C MET A 528 17.12 9.09 -11.44
N ILE A 529 16.79 9.41 -10.19
CA ILE A 529 16.91 10.77 -9.67
C ILE A 529 18.37 11.01 -9.30
N VAL A 530 19.00 11.99 -9.94
CA VAL A 530 20.39 12.38 -9.72
C VAL A 530 20.44 13.86 -9.32
N GLY A 531 21.47 14.28 -8.57
CA GLY A 531 21.75 15.70 -8.28
C GLY A 531 20.89 16.35 -7.17
N TRP A 532 20.16 15.57 -6.39
CA TRP A 532 19.34 16.04 -5.26
C TRP A 532 20.01 15.85 -3.89
N ALA A 533 19.48 16.52 -2.85
CA ALA A 533 20.08 16.56 -1.51
C ALA A 533 20.29 15.18 -0.86
N LEU A 534 19.43 14.20 -1.13
CA LEU A 534 19.55 12.84 -0.59
C LEU A 534 20.76 12.09 -1.16
N SER A 535 21.22 12.44 -2.36
CA SER A 535 22.46 11.91 -2.93
C SER A 535 23.72 12.50 -2.28
N LEU A 536 23.60 13.53 -1.43
CA LEU A 536 24.73 14.17 -0.74
C LEU A 536 25.09 13.48 0.59
N ILE A 537 24.30 12.51 1.05
CA ILE A 537 24.56 11.82 2.32
C ILE A 537 25.80 10.94 2.16
N GLU A 538 26.81 11.15 3.02
CA GLU A 538 28.09 10.46 2.91
C GLU A 538 28.08 9.04 3.48
N ASP A 539 27.31 8.81 4.54
CA ASP A 539 27.13 7.50 5.16
C ASP A 539 26.22 6.63 4.29
N GLU A 540 26.77 5.52 3.77
CA GLU A 540 26.07 4.61 2.85
C GLU A 540 24.77 4.02 3.47
N ASN A 541 24.79 3.70 4.76
CA ASN A 541 23.62 3.13 5.45
C ASN A 541 22.53 4.19 5.65
N LEU A 542 22.93 5.41 5.99
CA LEU A 542 22.01 6.54 6.14
C LEU A 542 21.43 6.94 4.78
N ALA A 543 22.23 6.94 3.72
CA ALA A 543 21.77 7.24 2.36
C ALA A 543 20.72 6.24 1.89
N ILE A 544 20.95 4.93 2.07
CA ILE A 544 19.95 3.89 1.76
C ILE A 544 18.69 4.10 2.58
N THR A 545 18.82 4.29 3.90
CA THR A 545 17.68 4.46 4.79
C THR A 545 16.85 5.68 4.38
N ALA A 546 17.48 6.81 4.09
CA ALA A 546 16.78 8.03 3.69
C ALA A 546 16.05 7.86 2.34
N ASN A 547 16.66 7.19 1.37
CA ASN A 547 16.00 6.86 0.10
C ASN A 547 14.83 5.88 0.28
N VAL A 548 14.97 4.88 1.16
CA VAL A 548 13.87 3.97 1.53
C VAL A 548 12.70 4.77 2.10
N LEU A 549 12.95 5.65 3.07
CA LEU A 549 11.90 6.47 3.68
C LEU A 549 11.22 7.38 2.66
N PHE A 550 12.00 8.01 1.76
CA PHE A 550 11.46 8.88 0.73
C PHE A 550 10.61 8.13 -0.30
N ALA A 551 11.11 7.02 -0.85
CA ALA A 551 10.39 6.21 -1.84
C ALA A 551 9.05 5.68 -1.31
N ASN A 552 8.95 5.46 0.00
CA ASN A 552 7.77 4.92 0.65
C ASN A 552 6.91 5.95 1.40
N LEU A 553 7.34 7.22 1.48
CA LEU A 553 6.52 8.29 2.06
C LEU A 553 5.14 8.38 1.39
N PRO A 554 5.02 8.30 0.04
CA PRO A 554 3.73 8.27 -0.63
C PRO A 554 2.80 7.14 -0.17
N GLN A 555 3.35 5.97 0.19
CA GLN A 555 2.57 4.84 0.71
C GLN A 555 1.91 5.19 2.04
N THR A 556 2.65 5.84 2.93
CA THR A 556 2.10 6.27 4.23
C THR A 556 1.02 7.34 4.05
N ILE A 557 1.23 8.28 3.13
CA ILE A 557 0.22 9.30 2.76
C ILE A 557 -1.06 8.63 2.25
N LEU A 558 -0.96 7.63 1.35
CA LEU A 558 -2.12 6.88 0.87
C LEU A 558 -2.91 6.20 1.99
N SER A 559 -2.24 5.63 2.99
CA SER A 559 -2.93 5.03 4.15
C SER A 559 -3.75 6.07 4.92
N PHE A 560 -3.23 7.28 5.13
CA PHE A 560 -3.99 8.37 5.75
C PHE A 560 -5.15 8.85 4.87
N LEU A 561 -4.93 8.98 3.55
CA LEU A 561 -5.99 9.32 2.59
C LEU A 561 -7.13 8.30 2.65
N TYR A 562 -6.82 7.01 2.67
CA TYR A 562 -7.80 5.94 2.85
C TYR A 562 -8.62 6.09 4.13
N LEU A 563 -7.99 6.39 5.28
CA LEU A 563 -8.70 6.57 6.54
C LEU A 563 -9.67 7.77 6.50
N THR A 564 -9.26 8.89 5.89
CA THR A 564 -10.14 10.07 5.73
C THR A 564 -11.33 9.77 4.82
N LEU A 565 -11.08 9.08 3.70
CA LEU A 565 -12.09 8.67 2.74
C LEU A 565 -13.07 7.67 3.35
N ASN A 566 -12.57 6.66 4.05
CA ASN A 566 -13.38 5.69 4.77
C ASN A 566 -14.29 6.39 5.79
N GLY A 567 -13.75 7.32 6.59
CA GLY A 567 -14.56 8.09 7.56
C GLY A 567 -15.64 8.98 6.90
N LEU A 568 -15.34 9.57 5.74
CA LEU A 568 -16.29 10.38 4.98
C LEU A 568 -17.44 9.52 4.43
N CYS A 569 -17.11 8.41 3.76
CA CYS A 569 -18.08 7.44 3.27
C CYS A 569 -18.94 6.87 4.40
N THR A 570 -18.32 6.46 5.53
CA THR A 570 -19.07 5.93 6.67
C THR A 570 -20.08 6.93 7.20
N SER A 571 -19.73 8.22 7.26
CA SER A 571 -20.66 9.27 7.71
C SER A 571 -21.87 9.40 6.80
N MET A 572 -21.67 9.35 5.47
CA MET A 572 -22.75 9.45 4.48
C MET A 572 -23.69 8.23 4.53
N PHE A 573 -23.13 7.02 4.58
CA PHE A 573 -23.94 5.78 4.63
C PHE A 573 -24.66 5.60 5.97
N LEU A 574 -24.09 6.07 7.07
CA LEU A 574 -24.77 6.09 8.36
C LEU A 574 -26.00 7.01 8.34
N ALA A 575 -25.86 8.21 7.77
CA ALA A 575 -26.99 9.13 7.61
C ALA A 575 -28.05 8.60 6.64
N ASP A 576 -27.62 7.92 5.57
CA ASP A 576 -28.53 7.25 4.65
C ASP A 576 -29.35 6.18 5.36
N GLU A 577 -28.70 5.31 6.14
CA GLU A 577 -29.38 4.29 6.93
C GLU A 577 -30.38 4.88 7.92
N TRP A 578 -29.99 5.96 8.63
CA TRP A 578 -30.89 6.70 9.52
C TRP A 578 -32.12 7.23 8.79
N SER A 579 -31.93 7.84 7.62
CA SER A 579 -33.02 8.50 6.88
C SER A 579 -34.12 7.54 6.41
N HIS A 580 -33.82 6.24 6.27
CA HIS A 580 -34.81 5.25 5.85
C HIS A 580 -35.79 4.83 6.96
N TYR A 581 -35.48 5.08 8.24
CA TYR A 581 -36.39 4.68 9.34
C TYR A 581 -37.69 5.49 9.39
N VAL A 582 -37.80 6.59 8.64
CA VAL A 582 -39.06 7.33 8.50
C VAL A 582 -40.03 6.68 7.52
N THR A 583 -39.53 5.95 6.53
CA THR A 583 -40.34 5.31 5.48
C THR A 583 -40.48 3.82 5.63
N GLU A 584 -39.52 3.16 6.28
CA GLU A 584 -39.43 1.70 6.36
C GLU A 584 -39.43 1.25 7.82
N ARG A 585 -40.36 0.35 8.16
CA ARG A 585 -40.29 -0.42 9.40
C ARG A 585 -39.30 -1.56 9.22
N LYS A 586 -38.23 -1.58 10.04
CA LYS A 586 -37.18 -2.60 9.95
C LYS A 586 -36.40 -2.76 11.24
N GLY A 587 -35.76 -3.92 11.41
CA GLY A 587 -34.90 -4.19 12.56
C GLY A 587 -33.61 -3.36 12.54
N LEU A 588 -33.18 -2.94 13.73
CA LEU A 588 -31.94 -2.20 13.94
C LEU A 588 -30.72 -3.02 13.48
N ARG A 589 -29.77 -2.37 12.81
CA ARG A 589 -28.48 -2.98 12.51
C ARG A 589 -27.54 -2.75 13.68
N VAL A 590 -27.19 -3.83 14.37
CA VAL A 590 -26.43 -3.78 15.63
C VAL A 590 -25.20 -4.68 15.58
N SER A 591 -24.26 -4.44 16.49
CA SER A 591 -23.03 -5.21 16.61
C SER A 591 -23.23 -6.60 17.23
N GLN A 592 -24.32 -6.79 17.99
CA GLN A 592 -24.73 -8.06 18.60
C GLN A 592 -26.26 -8.23 18.46
N PRO A 593 -26.74 -8.82 17.35
CA PRO A 593 -28.17 -8.85 17.06
C PRO A 593 -28.96 -9.77 17.98
N GLN A 594 -30.15 -9.33 18.35
CA GLN A 594 -31.17 -10.09 19.06
C GLN A 594 -32.50 -10.06 18.29
N ARG A 595 -33.24 -11.17 18.27
CA ARG A 595 -34.55 -11.31 17.59
C ARG A 595 -34.51 -10.82 16.13
N ASP A 596 -35.29 -9.78 15.78
CA ASP A 596 -35.45 -9.26 14.41
C ASP A 596 -34.37 -8.24 14.03
N GLN A 597 -33.43 -7.94 14.94
CA GLN A 597 -32.28 -7.09 14.64
C GLN A 597 -31.34 -7.74 13.63
N ARG A 598 -30.68 -6.90 12.83
CA ARG A 598 -29.76 -7.33 11.77
C ARG A 598 -28.33 -7.20 12.24
N SER A 599 -27.49 -8.16 11.86
CA SER A 599 -26.05 -8.09 12.17
C SER A 599 -25.37 -6.98 11.37
N SER A 600 -24.43 -6.27 12.00
CA SER A 600 -23.52 -5.35 11.31
C SER A 600 -22.55 -6.10 10.39
N TYR A 601 -22.14 -5.47 9.29
CA TYR A 601 -21.07 -6.01 8.44
C TYR A 601 -19.70 -5.98 9.16
N PHE A 602 -18.72 -6.69 8.59
CA PHE A 602 -17.31 -6.62 8.99
C PHE A 602 -16.72 -5.20 8.96
N LEU A 603 -17.40 -4.23 8.33
CA LEU A 603 -17.09 -2.80 8.35
C LEU A 603 -18.40 -2.03 8.56
N GLN A 604 -18.38 -0.79 9.09
CA GLN A 604 -19.62 0.01 9.16
C GLN A 604 -20.28 0.26 7.80
N LEU A 605 -19.49 0.19 6.72
CA LEU A 605 -19.92 0.33 5.34
C LEU A 605 -20.50 -0.98 4.76
N PRO A 606 -21.55 -0.91 3.93
CA PRO A 606 -22.01 -2.07 3.15
C PRO A 606 -20.90 -2.64 2.26
N TYR A 607 -20.83 -3.98 2.11
CA TYR A 607 -19.80 -4.66 1.32
C TYR A 607 -19.69 -4.16 -0.13
N ARG A 608 -20.82 -3.77 -0.74
CA ARG A 608 -20.88 -3.19 -2.10
C ARG A 608 -20.06 -1.90 -2.27
N ILE A 609 -19.68 -1.24 -1.17
CA ILE A 609 -18.84 -0.03 -1.16
C ILE A 609 -17.49 -0.31 -0.52
N ALA A 610 -17.48 -1.04 0.59
CA ALA A 610 -16.25 -1.38 1.30
C ALA A 610 -15.27 -2.17 0.42
N MET A 611 -15.76 -3.15 -0.36
CA MET A 611 -14.90 -3.97 -1.23
C MET A 611 -14.27 -3.15 -2.37
N PRO A 612 -15.02 -2.35 -3.16
CA PRO A 612 -14.41 -1.45 -4.13
C PRO A 612 -13.44 -0.44 -3.51
N LEU A 613 -13.77 0.12 -2.34
CA LEU A 613 -12.89 1.07 -1.65
C LEU A 613 -11.57 0.42 -1.24
N MET A 614 -11.62 -0.80 -0.71
CA MET A 614 -10.43 -1.57 -0.33
C MET A 614 -9.60 -1.96 -1.57
N PHE A 615 -10.26 -2.37 -2.66
CA PHE A 615 -9.59 -2.66 -3.92
C PHE A 615 -8.89 -1.43 -4.51
N MET A 616 -9.56 -0.26 -4.51
CA MET A 616 -8.95 0.99 -4.96
C MET A 616 -7.78 1.42 -4.09
N SER A 617 -7.87 1.20 -2.77
CA SER A 617 -6.75 1.42 -1.85
C SER A 617 -5.56 0.54 -2.23
N PHE A 618 -5.77 -0.76 -2.38
CA PHE A 618 -4.74 -1.71 -2.82
C PHE A 618 -4.12 -1.31 -4.18
N LEU A 619 -4.96 -0.96 -5.16
CA LEU A 619 -4.52 -0.56 -6.49
C LEU A 619 -3.64 0.70 -6.44
N LEU A 620 -4.06 1.72 -5.69
CA LEU A 620 -3.27 2.95 -5.51
C LEU A 620 -1.93 2.67 -4.82
N HIS A 621 -1.91 1.87 -3.75
CA HIS A 621 -0.69 1.47 -3.06
C HIS A 621 0.28 0.75 -4.01
N TRP A 622 -0.22 -0.20 -4.80
CA TRP A 622 0.58 -0.90 -5.80
C TRP A 622 1.10 0.06 -6.89
N LEU A 623 0.24 0.87 -7.51
CA LEU A 623 0.65 1.83 -8.55
C LEU A 623 1.68 2.86 -8.05
N VAL A 624 1.54 3.33 -6.82
CA VAL A 624 2.50 4.25 -6.21
C VAL A 624 3.85 3.55 -5.98
N SER A 625 3.87 2.26 -5.61
CA SER A 625 5.12 1.50 -5.47
C SER A 625 5.88 1.36 -6.79
N GLN A 626 5.18 1.47 -7.93
CA GLN A 626 5.78 1.45 -9.26
C GLN A 626 6.07 2.86 -9.79
N SER A 627 5.49 3.90 -9.17
CA SER A 627 5.66 5.32 -9.56
C SER A 627 6.96 5.91 -9.06
N VAL A 628 7.30 5.67 -7.80
CA VAL A 628 8.56 6.07 -7.17
C VAL A 628 9.06 4.88 -6.38
N TYR A 629 10.28 4.43 -6.67
CA TYR A 629 10.84 3.20 -6.11
C TYR A 629 12.32 3.36 -5.78
N LEU A 630 12.82 2.53 -4.87
CA LEU A 630 14.25 2.47 -4.58
C LEU A 630 15.00 1.89 -5.79
N ALA A 631 15.99 2.62 -6.29
CA ALA A 631 16.87 2.20 -7.36
C ALA A 631 18.30 2.02 -6.83
N VAL A 632 18.85 0.82 -7.03
CA VAL A 632 20.16 0.43 -6.50
C VAL A 632 21.08 -0.03 -7.63
N ILE A 633 22.31 0.48 -7.63
CA ILE A 633 23.39 0.01 -8.51
C ILE A 633 24.38 -0.83 -7.71
N THR A 634 24.65 -2.02 -8.23
CA THR A 634 25.73 -2.93 -7.78
C THR A 634 26.92 -2.77 -8.71
N GLN A 635 28.14 -2.73 -8.16
CA GLN A 635 29.37 -2.64 -8.95
C GLN A 635 30.13 -3.95 -8.94
N TRP A 636 30.49 -4.38 -10.13
CA TRP A 636 31.29 -5.56 -10.38
C TRP A 636 32.66 -5.12 -10.87
N ASP A 637 33.70 -5.70 -10.31
CA ASP A 637 35.06 -5.44 -10.77
C ASP A 637 35.28 -6.05 -12.17
N GLU A 638 36.42 -5.68 -12.75
CA GLU A 638 36.89 -6.14 -14.04
C GLU A 638 37.08 -7.67 -14.06
N LEU A 639 37.26 -8.33 -12.91
CA LEU A 639 37.34 -9.79 -12.79
C LEU A 639 35.98 -10.47 -12.69
N GLY A 640 34.89 -9.70 -12.75
CA GLY A 640 33.53 -10.22 -12.67
C GLY A 640 33.14 -10.67 -11.26
N LYS A 641 33.85 -10.22 -10.23
CA LYS A 641 33.51 -10.38 -8.81
C LYS A 641 32.76 -9.14 -8.32
N LEU A 642 31.91 -9.34 -7.31
CA LEU A 642 31.16 -8.25 -6.69
C LEU A 642 32.12 -7.37 -5.90
N LYS A 643 32.33 -6.13 -6.36
CA LYS A 643 33.21 -5.14 -5.71
C LYS A 643 32.47 -4.41 -4.61
N LYS A 644 31.30 -3.85 -4.94
CA LYS A 644 30.42 -3.16 -3.99
C LYS A 644 28.96 -3.63 -4.18
N PRO A 645 28.31 -4.12 -3.12
CA PRO A 645 26.90 -4.51 -3.20
C PRO A 645 25.96 -3.30 -3.34
N PHE A 646 26.41 -2.10 -2.96
CA PHE A 646 25.69 -0.83 -3.11
C PHE A 646 26.69 0.26 -3.46
N THR A 647 26.74 0.68 -4.73
CA THR A 647 27.57 1.84 -5.12
C THR A 647 26.74 3.11 -5.16
N VAL A 648 25.47 3.02 -5.54
CA VAL A 648 24.50 4.13 -5.50
C VAL A 648 23.16 3.60 -5.01
N ALA A 649 22.59 4.29 -4.03
CA ALA A 649 21.19 4.16 -3.63
C ALA A 649 20.49 5.49 -3.88
N THR A 650 19.53 5.50 -4.81
CA THR A 650 18.69 6.66 -5.12
C THR A 650 17.26 6.20 -5.34
N CYS A 651 16.37 7.13 -5.69
CA CYS A 651 15.02 6.81 -6.13
C CYS A 651 14.93 6.85 -7.65
N GLY A 652 14.16 5.93 -8.24
CA GLY A 652 13.73 5.98 -9.63
C GLY A 652 12.26 6.37 -9.72
N PHE A 653 11.82 6.85 -10.89
CA PHE A 653 10.41 7.14 -11.17
C PHE A 653 9.91 6.49 -12.46
N SER A 654 8.59 6.28 -12.57
CA SER A 654 7.95 5.75 -13.78
C SER A 654 6.81 6.67 -14.24
N PRO A 655 6.94 7.34 -15.41
CA PRO A 655 5.93 8.27 -15.91
C PRO A 655 4.53 7.67 -16.05
N PHE A 656 4.41 6.46 -16.62
CA PHE A 656 3.11 5.81 -16.82
C PHE A 656 2.46 5.36 -15.53
N ALA A 657 3.25 4.87 -14.57
CA ALA A 657 2.72 4.54 -13.24
C ALA A 657 2.15 5.80 -12.57
N MET A 658 2.86 6.94 -12.65
CA MET A 658 2.39 8.22 -12.11
C MET A 658 1.09 8.70 -12.80
N ILE A 659 0.98 8.55 -14.13
CA ILE A 659 -0.27 8.85 -14.87
C ILE A 659 -1.42 7.99 -14.35
N PHE A 660 -1.21 6.69 -14.15
CA PHE A 660 -2.26 5.81 -13.61
C PHE A 660 -2.63 6.15 -12.17
N VAL A 661 -1.68 6.59 -11.34
CA VAL A 661 -1.98 7.11 -9.99
C VAL A 661 -2.87 8.36 -10.08
N ILE A 662 -2.57 9.29 -10.99
CA ILE A 662 -3.38 10.51 -11.21
C ILE A 662 -4.80 10.13 -11.62
N ILE A 663 -4.95 9.22 -12.59
CA ILE A 663 -6.27 8.78 -13.08
C ILE A 663 -7.05 8.08 -11.96
N ALA A 664 -6.45 7.10 -11.28
CA ALA A 664 -7.10 6.36 -10.21
C ALA A 664 -7.49 7.29 -9.04
N GLY A 665 -6.63 8.24 -8.67
CA GLY A 665 -6.91 9.25 -7.66
C GLY A 665 -8.08 10.18 -8.05
N ALA A 666 -8.10 10.64 -9.32
CA ALA A 666 -9.19 11.48 -9.83
C ALA A 666 -10.53 10.73 -9.84
N VAL A 667 -10.53 9.44 -10.21
CA VAL A 667 -11.73 8.58 -10.16
C VAL A 667 -12.28 8.47 -8.74
N VAL A 668 -11.41 8.31 -7.74
CA VAL A 668 -11.82 8.28 -6.33
C VAL A 668 -12.48 9.60 -5.91
N VAL A 669 -11.86 10.74 -6.22
CA VAL A 669 -12.41 12.07 -5.89
C VAL A 669 -13.76 12.29 -6.58
N LEU A 670 -13.84 12.03 -7.89
CA LEU A 670 -15.07 12.17 -8.66
C LEU A 670 -16.18 11.26 -8.12
N GLY A 671 -15.86 9.99 -7.81
CA GLY A 671 -16.82 9.04 -7.26
C GLY A 671 -17.44 9.51 -5.95
N VAL A 672 -16.64 10.11 -5.06
CA VAL A 672 -17.11 10.65 -3.77
C VAL A 672 -17.99 11.89 -3.98
N ILE A 673 -17.60 12.78 -4.89
CA ILE A 673 -18.41 13.97 -5.23
C ILE A 673 -19.75 13.53 -5.80
N LEU A 674 -19.77 12.61 -6.76
CA LEU A 674 -21.02 12.11 -7.36
C LEU A 674 -21.92 11.42 -6.32
N LEU A 675 -21.33 10.65 -5.40
CA LEU A 675 -22.06 10.01 -4.30
C LEU A 675 -22.70 11.05 -3.36
N SER A 676 -22.02 12.17 -3.09
CA SER A 676 -22.48 13.18 -2.15
C SER A 676 -23.60 14.09 -2.67
N LEU A 677 -23.86 14.07 -3.98
CA LEU A 677 -24.95 14.80 -4.62
C LEU A 677 -26.32 14.13 -4.46
N ARG A 678 -26.37 12.87 -3.99
CA ARG A 678 -27.61 12.16 -3.68
C ARG A 678 -28.41 12.89 -2.60
N ARG A 679 -29.74 12.73 -2.59
CA ARG A 679 -30.64 13.32 -1.60
C ARG A 679 -31.04 12.30 -0.54
N PHE A 680 -31.14 12.75 0.70
CA PHE A 680 -31.78 12.02 1.80
C PHE A 680 -33.30 12.18 1.73
N ASN A 681 -33.99 11.32 2.47
CA ASN A 681 -35.35 11.62 2.87
C ASN A 681 -35.35 12.79 3.87
N GLY A 682 -36.11 13.85 3.58
CA GLY A 682 -36.17 15.07 4.38
C GLY A 682 -37.14 14.99 5.58
N ASP A 683 -37.82 13.85 5.76
CA ASP A 683 -38.88 13.66 6.74
C ASP A 683 -38.38 13.27 8.16
N ILE A 684 -37.05 13.27 8.41
CA ILE A 684 -36.44 12.93 9.71
C ILE A 684 -35.21 13.81 10.01
N PRO A 685 -34.98 14.25 11.27
CA PRO A 685 -33.81 15.03 11.63
C PRO A 685 -32.49 14.34 11.28
N LEU A 686 -31.53 15.08 10.74
CA LEU A 686 -30.19 14.57 10.45
C LEU A 686 -29.33 14.53 11.73
N VAL A 687 -29.33 13.39 12.42
CA VAL A 687 -28.57 13.18 13.68
C VAL A 687 -27.09 12.86 13.45
N GLY A 688 -26.73 12.37 12.26
CA GLY A 688 -25.37 11.92 11.94
C GLY A 688 -24.80 11.00 13.03
N SER A 689 -23.56 11.24 13.44
CA SER A 689 -22.88 10.50 14.52
C SER A 689 -23.15 11.02 15.94
N CYS A 690 -24.06 11.98 16.13
CA CYS A 690 -24.19 12.69 17.40
C CYS A 690 -24.99 11.89 18.45
N SER A 691 -24.33 11.44 19.53
CA SER A 691 -24.99 10.67 20.60
C SER A 691 -26.21 11.39 21.20
N ALA A 692 -26.14 12.70 21.42
CA ALA A 692 -27.25 13.47 21.99
C ALA A 692 -28.46 13.55 21.04
N ALA A 693 -28.22 13.78 19.74
CA ALA A 693 -29.29 13.83 18.75
C ALA A 693 -29.92 12.45 18.50
N ILE A 694 -29.12 11.37 18.51
CA ILE A 694 -29.62 9.99 18.43
C ILE A 694 -30.50 9.69 19.65
N SER A 695 -30.02 10.04 20.85
CA SER A 695 -30.71 9.83 22.11
C SER A 695 -32.05 10.55 22.17
N ALA A 696 -32.09 11.81 21.71
CA ALA A 696 -33.30 12.63 21.69
C ALA A 696 -34.44 11.98 20.87
N ALA A 697 -34.10 11.19 19.84
CA ALA A 697 -35.06 10.47 19.01
C ALA A 697 -35.55 9.13 19.62
N CYS A 698 -35.06 8.74 20.81
CA CYS A 698 -35.32 7.44 21.44
C CYS A 698 -36.20 7.51 22.70
N HIS A 699 -36.93 8.61 22.91
CA HIS A 699 -37.89 8.73 24.02
C HIS A 699 -39.23 8.13 23.62
N GLY A 700 -39.38 6.82 23.78
CA GLY A 700 -40.59 6.06 23.42
C GLY A 700 -41.76 6.22 24.41
N PRO A 701 -42.99 5.88 24.01
CA PRO A 701 -44.16 5.92 24.87
C PRO A 701 -44.15 4.82 25.94
N SER A 702 -44.80 5.08 27.06
CA SER A 702 -44.87 4.16 28.21
C SER A 702 -45.64 2.86 27.95
N TRP A 703 -46.42 2.78 26.87
CA TRP A 703 -47.18 1.58 26.49
C TRP A 703 -46.36 0.54 25.73
N GLU A 704 -45.14 0.88 25.27
CA GLU A 704 -44.27 -0.08 24.61
C GLU A 704 -43.83 -1.17 25.59
N GLU A 705 -43.91 -2.43 25.15
CA GLU A 705 -43.45 -3.56 25.96
C GLU A 705 -41.92 -3.55 26.08
N HIS A 706 -41.41 -3.89 27.26
CA HIS A 706 -39.97 -4.00 27.49
C HIS A 706 -39.35 -5.00 26.49
N GLY A 707 -38.31 -4.56 25.78
CA GLY A 707 -37.65 -5.32 24.73
C GLY A 707 -38.15 -5.06 23.30
N PHE A 708 -39.08 -4.11 23.09
CA PHE A 708 -39.58 -3.76 21.75
C PHE A 708 -38.46 -3.33 20.77
N TRP A 709 -37.36 -2.78 21.27
CA TRP A 709 -36.19 -2.39 20.47
C TRP A 709 -35.47 -3.56 19.78
N MET A 710 -35.76 -4.80 20.17
CA MET A 710 -35.27 -6.01 19.51
C MET A 710 -36.11 -6.38 18.28
N GLY A 711 -37.29 -5.77 18.11
CA GLY A 711 -38.18 -5.99 16.98
C GLY A 711 -37.91 -5.04 15.79
N THR A 712 -38.87 -4.96 14.88
CA THR A 712 -38.84 -3.98 13.79
C THR A 712 -39.38 -2.63 14.24
N LEU A 713 -38.61 -1.57 14.00
CA LEU A 713 -38.95 -0.21 14.42
C LEU A 713 -39.14 0.70 13.21
N GLN A 714 -39.93 1.74 13.41
CA GLN A 714 -40.03 2.89 12.51
C GLN A 714 -39.99 4.16 13.37
N TRP A 715 -39.40 5.23 12.83
CA TRP A 715 -39.37 6.54 13.48
C TRP A 715 -40.49 7.42 12.92
N GLY A 716 -41.21 8.11 13.80
CA GLY A 716 -42.27 9.04 13.41
C GLY A 716 -43.04 9.56 14.61
N VAL A 717 -44.16 10.22 14.36
CA VAL A 717 -45.07 10.77 15.37
C VAL A 717 -45.75 9.62 16.10
N VAL A 718 -45.66 9.65 17.43
CA VAL A 718 -46.25 8.64 18.32
C VAL A 718 -47.47 9.24 19.02
N SER A 719 -48.61 8.54 18.97
CA SER A 719 -49.85 8.98 19.62
C SER A 719 -49.73 8.97 21.15
N GLY A 720 -50.25 10.01 21.80
CA GLY A 720 -50.38 10.07 23.28
C GLY A 720 -49.15 10.56 24.07
N MET A 721 -48.11 11.08 23.40
CA MET A 721 -46.83 11.49 24.02
C MET A 721 -46.59 13.02 24.05
N GLY A 722 -47.65 13.83 23.98
CA GLY A 722 -47.50 15.29 23.92
C GLY A 722 -47.08 15.94 25.24
N LEU A 723 -46.54 17.17 25.17
CA LEU A 723 -46.38 18.02 26.36
C LEU A 723 -47.76 18.29 26.94
N GLU A 724 -47.97 17.97 28.22
CA GLU A 724 -49.26 18.04 28.95
C GLU A 724 -49.97 19.41 28.88
N THR A 725 -49.27 20.44 28.39
CA THR A 725 -49.71 21.83 28.42
C THR A 725 -50.06 22.45 27.06
N ASN A 726 -49.83 21.83 25.88
CA ASN A 726 -49.87 22.62 24.61
C ASN A 726 -50.12 21.93 23.22
N ASP A 727 -50.83 20.81 23.07
CA ASP A 727 -51.08 20.19 21.74
C ASP A 727 -49.79 19.85 20.93
N VAL A 728 -48.62 19.81 21.59
CA VAL A 728 -47.33 19.56 20.93
C VAL A 728 -47.13 18.06 20.76
N GLY A 729 -46.93 17.61 19.53
CA GLY A 729 -46.69 16.19 19.23
C GLY A 729 -45.29 15.71 19.67
N HIS A 730 -45.07 14.40 19.64
CA HIS A 730 -43.77 13.80 19.94
C HIS A 730 -43.40 12.74 18.90
N CYS A 731 -42.12 12.73 18.48
CA CYS A 731 -41.58 11.76 17.54
C CYS A 731 -40.62 10.80 18.25
N SER A 732 -40.67 9.51 17.93
CA SER A 732 -39.75 8.52 18.49
C SER A 732 -39.69 7.26 17.63
N PHE A 733 -38.71 6.40 17.91
CA PHE A 733 -38.75 5.02 17.44
C PHE A 733 -39.82 4.22 18.19
N SER A 734 -40.64 3.46 17.45
CA SER A 734 -41.72 2.65 18.03
C SER A 734 -41.93 1.35 17.25
N SER A 735 -42.34 0.29 17.97
CA SER A 735 -42.78 -0.97 17.39
C SER A 735 -44.24 -0.91 16.90
N GLY A 736 -45.03 0.00 17.45
CA GLY A 736 -46.41 0.29 17.05
C GLY A 736 -46.51 1.26 15.86
N HIS A 737 -47.75 1.66 15.53
CA HIS A 737 -48.02 2.56 14.41
C HIS A 737 -47.43 3.96 14.66
N VAL A 738 -46.73 4.50 13.66
CA VAL A 738 -46.18 5.86 13.68
C VAL A 738 -46.61 6.60 12.42
N GLU A 739 -46.90 7.89 12.56
CA GLU A 739 -47.23 8.76 11.45
C GLU A 739 -46.03 9.61 11.03
N LYS A 740 -46.05 10.14 9.80
CA LYS A 740 -45.01 11.07 9.37
C LYS A 740 -45.19 12.43 10.05
N PRO A 741 -44.12 13.12 10.44
CA PRO A 741 -44.21 14.49 10.92
C PRO A 741 -44.84 15.42 9.86
N VAL A 742 -45.80 16.24 10.27
CA VAL A 742 -46.55 17.13 9.39
C VAL A 742 -45.89 18.51 9.38
N SER A 743 -45.61 19.02 8.18
CA SER A 743 -44.98 20.33 8.03
C SER A 743 -45.89 21.42 8.59
N GLY A 744 -45.33 22.32 9.41
CA GLY A 744 -46.07 23.39 10.07
C GLY A 744 -46.64 23.04 11.45
N VAL A 745 -46.57 21.77 11.88
CA VAL A 745 -47.00 21.33 13.22
C VAL A 745 -45.81 21.39 14.19
N ALA A 746 -46.08 21.76 15.44
CA ALA A 746 -45.09 21.81 16.51
C ALA A 746 -44.93 20.43 17.18
N TYR A 747 -43.68 19.99 17.33
CA TYR A 747 -43.33 18.80 18.09
C TYR A 747 -42.27 19.15 19.15
N ALA A 748 -42.08 18.30 20.15
CA ALA A 748 -41.02 18.46 21.13
C ALA A 748 -39.65 18.52 20.42
N GLY A 749 -38.86 19.58 20.58
CA GLY A 749 -37.61 19.68 19.84
C GLY A 749 -36.96 21.04 19.92
N ALA A 750 -35.65 21.08 20.08
CA ALA A 750 -34.91 22.29 20.37
C ALA A 750 -34.51 23.12 19.13
#